data_AF-A0A9E3NX26-F1
#
_entry.id   AF-A0A9E3NX26-F1
#
_cell.length_a   1.000
_cell.length_b   1.000
_cell.length_c   1.000
_cell.angle_alpha   90.00
_cell.angle_beta   90.00
_cell.angle_gamma   90.00
#
_symmetry.space_group_name_H-M   'P 1'
#
loop_
_entity.id
_entity.type
_entity.pdbx_description
1 polymer ?
#
loop_
_entity_poly.entity_id
_entity_poly.type
_entity_poly.pdbx_seq_one_letter_code
_entity_poly.pdbx_strand_id
1 'polypeptide(L)'
;MRLPSLARFFAVSLVAALFLVVLAAGCGRSSLEIETVEGGITPGNCGPSNCPSGCCDANGICRVGSDTRACGTRGIRCLDCVANGFTFCDGRRVCGRDVTNCGPGECPTGCCSTEAGRSTCLAGTDPGACGRSGQSCIDCARQGRSCDFGTRACSVGRCDASNCPGCCVGDQCLPGSDSGACGARGEQCRSCTATGQVCQSTPGGGGQCQGTPTCGPANCGGCCLGTTCVSGTDSTACGRQGLACSNCQANGRVCVPQGQPNERTCQLPVTCGPANCPGCCVGNECVVATTPAACGRNGEVCRGCGLNEACNAGVCIPAPNCGPANCAGCCIGNDICAVGNQNTACGAAGVQCLNCAGQGRVCQGGACQVPACGPANCAGCCQGNTCVIGVQDNACGGGGQQCNDCTQGAQVCTAGQCRDRCGPANCAGCCTTSNACALGFANGACGSGGAACVNCTGAGSTCNGLVNPRVCNNQQNTCPAPYGACPDGVTTPITPSLQNHCDDLDLDGLQGACAGGQETGTCAAAFALLAAVKAPCAACLAPFNVPLGQLSGIYACVAPFVDVDCNRSTGCAMHCQTTSCSQCPPASTEQCRSQVGANGGQCFGLIAQTSCIQTQGAVDPGDLCSPLTYPPIADTALFSRWFRAVGDHFCGNGP
;
A
#
# COMPACT_ATOMS: atom_id res chain seq x y z
N MET A 1 2.34 -9.26 65.73
CA MET A 1 0.90 -8.96 65.58
C MET A 1 0.35 -9.74 64.39
N ARG A 2 -0.55 -10.70 64.63
CA ARG A 2 -1.15 -11.53 63.58
C ARG A 2 -2.43 -10.83 63.11
N LEU A 3 -2.46 -10.34 61.86
CA LEU A 3 -3.70 -9.85 61.26
C LEU A 3 -4.65 -11.05 60.97
N PRO A 4 -5.96 -10.91 61.22
CA PRO A 4 -6.91 -12.00 61.08
C PRO A 4 -7.11 -12.40 59.60
N SER A 5 -7.26 -13.71 59.38
CA SER A 5 -7.34 -14.38 58.07
C SER A 5 -8.45 -13.87 57.14
N LEU A 6 -9.43 -13.12 57.67
CA LEU A 6 -10.50 -12.49 56.90
C LEU A 6 -10.01 -11.33 56.02
N ALA A 7 -8.97 -10.59 56.44
CA ALA A 7 -8.42 -9.47 55.67
C ALA A 7 -7.65 -9.94 54.41
N ARG A 8 -7.08 -11.15 54.44
CA ARG A 8 -6.38 -11.74 53.28
C ARG A 8 -7.36 -12.20 52.19
N PHE A 9 -8.54 -12.69 52.55
CA PHE A 9 -9.56 -13.10 51.57
C PHE A 9 -10.21 -11.91 50.85
N PHE A 10 -10.43 -10.80 51.55
CA PHE A 10 -10.92 -9.56 50.93
C PHE A 10 -9.89 -8.91 50.02
N ALA A 11 -8.60 -8.89 50.39
CA ALA A 11 -7.54 -8.32 49.55
C ALA A 11 -7.35 -9.10 48.22
N VAL A 12 -7.43 -10.43 48.26
CA VAL A 12 -7.28 -11.27 47.05
C VAL A 12 -8.52 -11.16 46.13
N SER A 13 -9.72 -11.05 46.72
CA SER A 13 -10.97 -10.89 45.94
C SER A 13 -11.09 -9.50 45.30
N LEU A 14 -10.58 -8.45 45.94
CA LEU A 14 -10.56 -7.10 45.39
C LEU A 14 -9.57 -6.96 44.22
N VAL A 15 -8.42 -7.64 44.28
CA VAL A 15 -7.42 -7.66 43.20
C VAL A 15 -7.91 -8.49 42.00
N ALA A 16 -8.63 -9.59 42.23
CA ALA A 16 -9.23 -10.39 41.15
C ALA A 16 -10.40 -9.67 40.45
N ALA A 17 -11.21 -8.90 41.19
CA ALA A 17 -12.27 -8.07 40.61
C ALA A 17 -11.73 -6.86 39.84
N LEU A 18 -10.62 -6.27 40.30
CA LEU A 18 -9.97 -5.15 39.59
C LEU A 18 -9.31 -5.60 38.28
N PHE A 19 -8.81 -6.84 38.21
CA PHE A 19 -8.26 -7.42 36.97
C PHE A 19 -9.32 -7.76 35.91
N LEU A 20 -10.57 -7.97 36.33
CA LEU A 20 -11.69 -8.33 35.43
C LEU A 20 -12.39 -7.10 34.82
N VAL A 21 -12.24 -5.91 35.42
CA VAL A 21 -12.81 -4.65 34.90
C VAL A 21 -11.90 -3.97 33.87
N VAL A 22 -10.61 -4.34 33.80
CA VAL A 22 -9.65 -3.77 32.82
C VAL A 22 -9.78 -4.41 31.42
N LEU A 23 -10.60 -5.47 31.25
CA LEU A 23 -10.78 -6.16 29.97
C LEU A 23 -12.06 -5.77 29.19
N ALA A 24 -12.85 -4.78 29.65
CA ALA A 24 -14.19 -4.50 29.09
C ALA A 24 -14.50 -3.03 28.72
N ALA A 25 -13.51 -2.20 28.40
CA ALA A 25 -13.77 -0.89 27.80
C ALA A 25 -12.64 -0.48 26.83
N GLY A 26 -12.87 -0.62 25.52
CA GLY A 26 -11.90 -0.17 24.52
C GLY A 26 -12.13 -0.59 23.07
N CYS A 27 -13.37 -0.75 22.59
CA CYS A 27 -13.62 -0.70 21.15
C CYS A 27 -13.64 0.77 20.69
N GLY A 28 -12.45 1.35 20.50
CA GLY A 28 -12.25 2.60 19.77
C GLY A 28 -11.29 2.33 18.62
N ARG A 29 -11.83 2.07 17.42
CA ARG A 29 -11.02 1.90 16.20
C ARG A 29 -10.65 3.28 15.67
N SER A 30 -9.38 3.64 15.76
CA SER A 30 -8.77 4.68 14.93
C SER A 30 -8.00 4.01 13.80
N SER A 31 -8.49 4.25 12.59
CA SER A 31 -8.07 3.70 11.31
C SER A 31 -6.68 4.20 10.89
N LEU A 32 -5.82 3.28 10.43
CA LEU A 32 -4.80 3.49 9.38
C LEU A 32 -4.16 2.13 9.07
N GLU A 33 -4.97 1.20 8.59
CA GLU A 33 -4.49 0.01 7.87
C GLU A 33 -4.72 0.25 6.36
N ILE A 34 -3.73 -0.12 5.56
CA ILE A 34 -3.85 -0.23 4.10
C ILE A 34 -4.79 -1.39 3.84
N GLU A 35 -6.04 -1.10 3.49
CA GLU A 35 -6.98 -2.10 2.99
C GLU A 35 -6.53 -2.58 1.61
N THR A 36 -5.82 -3.72 1.57
CA THR A 36 -6.10 -4.70 0.52
C THR A 36 -7.45 -5.30 0.82
N VAL A 37 -8.45 -4.99 -0.01
CA VAL A 37 -9.77 -5.59 0.04
C VAL A 37 -9.63 -7.08 -0.29
N GLU A 38 -9.57 -7.93 0.73
CA GLU A 38 -9.79 -9.38 0.61
C GLU A 38 -11.29 -9.64 0.44
N GLY A 39 -11.80 -9.31 -0.75
CA GLY A 39 -13.04 -9.85 -1.28
C GLY A 39 -12.68 -10.81 -2.40
N GLY A 40 -12.72 -12.12 -2.12
CA GLY A 40 -12.55 -13.14 -3.16
C GLY A 40 -13.68 -13.00 -4.19
N ILE A 41 -13.33 -12.67 -5.43
CA ILE A 41 -14.27 -12.68 -6.56
C ILE A 41 -13.57 -13.29 -7.77
N THR A 42 -14.27 -14.21 -8.40
CA THR A 42 -14.03 -14.65 -9.78
C THR A 42 -13.92 -13.43 -10.72
N PRO A 43 -13.05 -13.46 -11.75
CA PRO A 43 -12.96 -12.39 -12.73
C PRO A 43 -14.32 -12.13 -13.40
N GLY A 44 -14.85 -10.90 -13.33
CA GLY A 44 -15.96 -10.47 -14.20
C GLY A 44 -17.16 -9.73 -13.57
N ASN A 45 -17.25 -9.54 -12.25
CA ASN A 45 -18.49 -9.02 -11.61
C ASN A 45 -18.34 -7.73 -10.79
N CYS A 46 -17.36 -6.85 -11.05
CA CYS A 46 -17.26 -5.59 -10.29
C CYS A 46 -18.48 -4.67 -10.51
N GLY A 47 -19.02 -4.14 -9.41
CA GLY A 47 -20.18 -3.25 -9.38
C GLY A 47 -20.43 -2.65 -8.00
N PRO A 48 -21.55 -1.92 -7.80
CA PRO A 48 -21.83 -1.19 -6.56
C PRO A 48 -21.93 -2.07 -5.29
N SER A 49 -22.25 -3.36 -5.45
CA SER A 49 -22.41 -4.32 -4.35
C SER A 49 -21.08 -4.86 -3.80
N ASN A 50 -20.02 -4.92 -4.62
CA ASN A 50 -18.72 -5.47 -4.23
C ASN A 50 -17.58 -4.44 -4.30
N CYS A 51 -17.85 -3.25 -4.84
CA CYS A 51 -16.93 -2.14 -4.92
C CYS A 51 -17.60 -0.83 -4.42
N PRO A 52 -18.21 -0.81 -3.22
CA PRO A 52 -19.06 0.31 -2.78
C PRO A 52 -18.28 1.63 -2.57
N SER A 53 -16.99 1.54 -2.23
CA SER A 53 -16.10 2.70 -2.01
C SER A 53 -15.19 3.01 -3.20
N GLY A 54 -15.10 2.11 -4.17
CA GLY A 54 -14.15 2.17 -5.29
C GLY A 54 -14.80 2.23 -6.67
N CYS A 55 -14.03 2.01 -7.73
CA CYS A 55 -14.51 1.94 -9.11
C CYS A 55 -14.00 0.67 -9.81
N CYS A 56 -14.65 0.27 -10.89
CA CYS A 56 -14.34 -0.94 -11.65
C CYS A 56 -13.45 -0.61 -12.85
N ASP A 57 -12.31 -1.27 -12.96
CA ASP A 57 -11.46 -1.16 -14.16
C ASP A 57 -12.01 -1.98 -15.35
N ALA A 58 -11.33 -1.87 -16.50
CA ALA A 58 -11.74 -2.55 -17.73
C ALA A 58 -11.77 -4.08 -17.64
N ASN A 59 -11.10 -4.67 -16.66
CA ASN A 59 -11.09 -6.11 -16.42
C ASN A 59 -12.14 -6.53 -15.38
N GLY A 60 -12.95 -5.59 -14.88
CA GLY A 60 -13.95 -5.85 -13.86
C GLY A 60 -13.33 -6.09 -12.48
N ILE A 61 -12.19 -5.45 -12.18
CA ILE A 61 -11.54 -5.48 -10.87
C ILE A 61 -11.85 -4.17 -10.12
N CYS A 62 -12.18 -4.28 -8.83
CA CYS A 62 -12.41 -3.12 -7.97
C CYS A 62 -11.08 -2.42 -7.65
N ARG A 63 -11.00 -1.13 -7.99
CA ARG A 63 -9.91 -0.22 -7.66
C ARG A 63 -10.36 0.69 -6.53
N VAL A 64 -9.39 1.14 -5.72
CA VAL A 64 -9.61 2.03 -4.57
C VAL A 64 -10.31 3.34 -4.99
N GLY A 65 -10.19 3.76 -6.26
CA GLY A 65 -10.95 4.89 -6.79
C GLY A 65 -10.33 6.27 -6.55
N SER A 66 -9.13 6.32 -5.95
CA SER A 66 -8.39 7.56 -5.62
C SER A 66 -7.20 7.79 -6.56
N ASP A 67 -6.95 6.84 -7.45
CA ASP A 67 -5.85 6.91 -8.40
C ASP A 67 -6.24 7.82 -9.56
N THR A 68 -5.32 8.66 -10.03
CA THR A 68 -5.56 9.59 -11.14
C THR A 68 -5.89 8.88 -12.47
N ARG A 69 -5.54 7.60 -12.62
CA ARG A 69 -5.89 6.74 -13.76
C ARG A 69 -7.00 5.74 -13.44
N ALA A 70 -7.45 5.70 -12.19
CA ALA A 70 -8.58 4.88 -11.77
C ALA A 70 -9.40 5.63 -10.70
N CYS A 71 -9.97 6.76 -11.12
CA CYS A 71 -10.73 7.67 -10.26
C CYS A 71 -12.22 7.34 -10.34
N GLY A 72 -12.87 7.26 -9.19
CA GLY A 72 -14.31 7.03 -9.11
C GLY A 72 -14.72 6.33 -7.82
N THR A 73 -16.03 6.13 -7.65
CA THR A 73 -16.59 5.53 -6.44
C THR A 73 -17.90 4.81 -6.74
N ARG A 74 -18.43 4.02 -5.79
CA ARG A 74 -19.72 3.30 -5.90
C ARG A 74 -19.79 2.24 -6.99
N GLY A 75 -18.65 1.63 -7.33
CA GLY A 75 -18.57 0.51 -8.26
C GLY A 75 -18.95 0.87 -9.69
N ILE A 76 -18.89 2.16 -10.04
CA ILE A 76 -18.98 2.62 -11.43
C ILE A 76 -17.65 2.35 -12.15
N ARG A 77 -17.62 2.48 -13.48
CA ARG A 77 -16.36 2.37 -14.23
C ARG A 77 -15.36 3.45 -13.81
N CYS A 78 -14.11 3.04 -13.58
CA CYS A 78 -13.02 3.96 -13.28
C CYS A 78 -12.79 4.93 -14.44
N LEU A 79 -12.65 6.21 -14.11
CA LEU A 79 -12.29 7.25 -15.04
C LEU A 79 -10.76 7.47 -14.99
N ASP A 80 -10.13 7.48 -16.16
CA ASP A 80 -8.75 7.93 -16.29
C ASP A 80 -8.74 9.46 -16.44
N CYS A 81 -8.42 10.16 -15.35
CA CYS A 81 -8.39 11.62 -15.34
C CYS A 81 -7.36 12.17 -16.33
N VAL A 82 -6.20 11.52 -16.44
CA VAL A 82 -5.10 11.94 -17.32
C VAL A 82 -5.52 11.84 -18.79
N ALA A 83 -6.18 10.75 -19.17
CA ALA A 83 -6.71 10.57 -20.52
C ALA A 83 -7.77 11.62 -20.89
N ASN A 84 -8.49 12.16 -19.90
CA ASN A 84 -9.52 13.18 -20.08
C ASN A 84 -9.00 14.62 -19.87
N GLY A 85 -7.69 14.82 -19.75
CA GLY A 85 -7.06 16.15 -19.63
C GLY A 85 -7.16 16.78 -18.24
N PHE A 86 -7.40 15.97 -17.21
CA PHE A 86 -7.42 16.34 -15.79
C PHE A 86 -6.13 15.90 -15.10
N THR A 87 -5.73 16.60 -14.04
CA THR A 87 -4.42 16.38 -13.38
C THR A 87 -4.53 15.70 -12.03
N PHE A 88 -5.72 15.60 -11.45
CA PHE A 88 -5.94 14.95 -10.16
C PHE A 88 -7.31 14.25 -10.07
N CYS A 89 -7.42 13.38 -9.07
CA CYS A 89 -8.66 12.80 -8.56
C CYS A 89 -8.86 13.38 -7.15
N ASP A 90 -9.93 14.14 -6.92
CA ASP A 90 -10.13 14.86 -5.66
C ASP A 90 -10.61 13.95 -4.52
N GLY A 91 -10.77 14.52 -3.32
CA GLY A 91 -11.30 13.80 -2.15
C GLY A 91 -12.74 13.28 -2.34
N ARG A 92 -13.49 13.81 -3.30
CA ARG A 92 -14.83 13.35 -3.71
C ARG A 92 -14.76 12.27 -4.79
N ARG A 93 -13.56 11.85 -5.20
CA ARG A 93 -13.29 10.88 -6.27
C ARG A 93 -13.74 11.38 -7.64
N VAL A 94 -13.58 12.69 -7.88
CA VAL A 94 -13.90 13.37 -9.13
C VAL A 94 -12.62 13.82 -9.83
N CYS A 95 -12.56 13.62 -11.15
CA CYS A 95 -11.46 14.14 -11.95
C CYS A 95 -11.50 15.67 -12.03
N GLY A 96 -10.36 16.29 -11.78
CA GLY A 96 -10.21 17.74 -11.81
C GLY A 96 -8.83 18.21 -12.24
N ARG A 97 -8.74 19.50 -12.57
CA ARG A 97 -7.48 20.20 -12.80
C ARG A 97 -7.50 21.56 -12.15
N ASP A 98 -6.31 22.03 -11.79
CA ASP A 98 -6.13 23.36 -11.27
C ASP A 98 -6.16 24.39 -12.41
N VAL A 99 -6.88 25.49 -12.18
CA VAL A 99 -7.02 26.59 -13.13
C VAL A 99 -6.78 27.92 -12.43
N THR A 100 -6.23 28.90 -13.14
CA THR A 100 -5.95 30.21 -12.55
C THR A 100 -7.24 31.02 -12.45
N ASN A 101 -8.10 30.93 -13.48
CA ASN A 101 -9.44 31.51 -13.47
C ASN A 101 -10.44 30.49 -13.96
N CYS A 102 -11.23 29.92 -13.05
CA CYS A 102 -12.24 28.96 -13.45
C CYS A 102 -13.43 29.67 -14.08
N GLY A 103 -13.62 29.45 -15.38
CA GLY A 103 -14.70 30.01 -16.17
C GLY A 103 -14.83 29.28 -17.52
N PRO A 104 -15.72 29.73 -18.41
CA PRO A 104 -16.05 29.02 -19.65
C PRO A 104 -14.85 28.77 -20.59
N GLY A 105 -13.84 29.65 -20.55
CA GLY A 105 -12.64 29.53 -21.40
C GLY A 105 -11.66 28.44 -20.93
N GLU A 106 -11.47 28.30 -19.62
CA GLU A 106 -10.55 27.30 -19.02
C GLU A 106 -11.28 26.03 -18.58
N CYS A 107 -12.62 26.03 -18.53
CA CYS A 107 -13.43 24.88 -18.11
C CYS A 107 -14.69 24.72 -19.00
N PRO A 108 -14.55 24.53 -20.32
CA PRO A 108 -15.68 24.56 -21.25
C PRO A 108 -16.66 23.40 -21.06
N THR A 109 -16.16 22.23 -20.67
CA THR A 109 -16.94 20.99 -20.53
C THR A 109 -17.30 20.64 -19.08
N GLY A 110 -16.73 21.36 -18.12
CA GLY A 110 -16.83 21.08 -16.68
C GLY A 110 -17.38 22.24 -15.85
N CYS A 111 -17.28 22.11 -14.53
CA CYS A 111 -17.73 23.11 -13.57
C CYS A 111 -16.59 23.56 -12.65
N CYS A 112 -16.81 24.68 -11.98
CA CYS A 112 -15.83 25.35 -11.14
C CYS A 112 -16.09 25.10 -9.67
N SER A 113 -15.07 24.62 -8.97
CA SER A 113 -15.04 24.53 -7.52
C SER A 113 -13.90 25.40 -6.99
N THR A 114 -14.06 25.94 -5.80
CA THR A 114 -13.00 26.68 -5.10
C THR A 114 -12.72 25.99 -3.79
N GLU A 115 -11.55 25.35 -3.69
CA GLU A 115 -11.11 24.68 -2.48
C GLU A 115 -9.84 25.34 -1.97
N ALA A 116 -9.83 25.71 -0.68
CA ALA A 116 -8.68 26.36 -0.03
C ALA A 116 -8.11 27.59 -0.81
N GLY A 117 -8.97 28.35 -1.49
CA GLY A 117 -8.59 29.53 -2.27
C GLY A 117 -8.05 29.24 -3.67
N ARG A 118 -8.03 27.97 -4.11
CA ARG A 118 -7.63 27.58 -5.46
C ARG A 118 -8.85 27.25 -6.32
N SER A 119 -8.90 27.82 -7.52
CA SER A 119 -9.93 27.53 -8.51
C SER A 119 -9.61 26.21 -9.22
N THR A 120 -10.56 25.27 -9.20
CA THR A 120 -10.42 23.96 -9.85
C THR A 120 -11.56 23.73 -10.84
N CYS A 121 -11.20 23.19 -12.01
CA CYS A 121 -12.14 22.75 -13.03
C CYS A 121 -12.38 21.25 -12.84
N LEU A 122 -13.58 20.87 -12.44
CA LEU A 122 -14.02 19.49 -12.25
C LEU A 122 -14.81 19.02 -13.48
N ALA A 123 -14.81 17.71 -13.73
CA ALA A 123 -15.41 17.11 -14.93
C ALA A 123 -16.90 17.42 -15.15
N GLY A 124 -17.64 17.82 -14.10
CA GLY A 124 -19.02 18.28 -14.23
C GLY A 124 -20.05 17.16 -14.44
N THR A 125 -19.59 15.90 -14.44
CA THR A 125 -20.40 14.70 -14.70
C THR A 125 -20.77 13.93 -13.43
N ASP A 126 -20.10 14.23 -12.32
CA ASP A 126 -20.23 13.48 -11.08
C ASP A 126 -21.35 14.05 -10.19
N PRO A 127 -22.15 13.22 -9.50
CA PRO A 127 -23.15 13.70 -8.55
C PRO A 127 -22.62 14.64 -7.48
N GLY A 128 -21.36 14.52 -7.04
CA GLY A 128 -20.72 15.41 -6.07
C GLY A 128 -20.16 16.72 -6.66
N ALA A 129 -20.12 16.85 -7.98
CA ALA A 129 -19.59 18.01 -8.69
C ALA A 129 -20.22 18.14 -10.09
N CYS A 130 -21.52 18.42 -10.13
CA CYS A 130 -22.30 18.52 -11.36
C CYS A 130 -22.27 19.95 -11.92
N GLY A 131 -22.12 20.11 -13.23
CA GLY A 131 -22.18 21.41 -13.88
C GLY A 131 -21.45 21.44 -15.23
N ARG A 132 -21.59 22.53 -15.98
CA ARG A 132 -20.90 22.73 -17.26
C ARG A 132 -20.53 24.18 -17.50
N SER A 133 -19.71 24.42 -18.53
CA SER A 133 -19.39 25.76 -19.02
C SER A 133 -18.77 26.68 -17.96
N GLY A 134 -17.99 26.12 -17.04
CA GLY A 134 -17.30 26.89 -16.00
C GLY A 134 -18.22 27.55 -14.99
N GLN A 135 -19.46 27.08 -14.85
CA GLN A 135 -20.36 27.46 -13.77
C GLN A 135 -19.95 26.79 -12.46
N SER A 136 -20.39 27.32 -11.31
CA SER A 136 -20.12 26.69 -10.01
C SER A 136 -20.64 25.25 -9.95
N CYS A 137 -19.82 24.32 -9.46
CA CYS A 137 -20.21 22.93 -9.29
C CYS A 137 -21.33 22.80 -8.24
N ILE A 138 -22.30 21.94 -8.54
CA ILE A 138 -23.44 21.63 -7.67
C ILE A 138 -23.28 20.19 -7.14
N ASP A 139 -23.37 20.03 -5.83
CA ASP A 139 -23.35 18.72 -5.17
C ASP A 139 -24.79 18.15 -5.11
N CYS A 140 -25.14 17.41 -6.14
CA CYS A 140 -26.42 16.69 -6.25
C CYS A 140 -26.48 15.49 -5.31
N ALA A 141 -25.33 14.87 -5.00
CA ALA A 141 -25.25 13.73 -4.08
C ALA A 141 -25.73 14.10 -2.67
N ARG A 142 -25.45 15.32 -2.20
CA ARG A 142 -25.98 15.84 -0.92
C ARG A 142 -27.50 15.93 -0.87
N GLN A 143 -28.14 16.04 -2.03
CA GLN A 143 -29.59 16.08 -2.16
C GLN A 143 -30.19 14.69 -2.49
N GLY A 144 -29.36 13.64 -2.52
CA GLY A 144 -29.76 12.31 -2.98
C GLY A 144 -30.12 12.26 -4.47
N ARG A 145 -29.63 13.22 -5.25
CA ARG A 145 -29.92 13.40 -6.68
C ARG A 145 -28.72 13.00 -7.54
N SER A 146 -28.97 12.57 -8.76
CA SER A 146 -27.95 12.33 -9.78
C SER A 146 -27.59 13.62 -10.53
N CYS A 147 -26.39 13.67 -11.10
CA CYS A 147 -26.03 14.67 -12.09
C CYS A 147 -26.59 14.25 -13.45
N ASP A 148 -27.53 15.02 -14.00
CA ASP A 148 -28.08 14.76 -15.33
C ASP A 148 -27.00 15.01 -16.40
N PHE A 149 -26.73 14.01 -17.23
CA PHE A 149 -25.63 14.08 -18.21
C PHE A 149 -25.88 15.10 -19.33
N GLY A 150 -27.13 15.36 -19.68
CA GLY A 150 -27.49 16.27 -20.78
C GLY A 150 -27.62 17.73 -20.32
N THR A 151 -28.24 17.96 -19.17
CA THR A 151 -28.46 19.30 -18.61
C THR A 151 -27.34 19.76 -17.69
N ARG A 152 -26.54 18.82 -17.15
CA ARG A 152 -25.47 19.08 -16.18
C ARG A 152 -26.00 19.83 -14.94
N ALA A 153 -27.21 19.44 -14.52
CA ALA A 153 -27.91 19.93 -13.34
C ALA A 153 -28.38 18.75 -12.47
N CYS A 154 -28.75 19.02 -11.22
CA CYS A 154 -29.30 17.99 -10.35
C CYS A 154 -30.68 17.53 -10.83
N SER A 155 -30.88 16.22 -10.91
CA SER A 155 -32.16 15.63 -11.31
C SER A 155 -33.28 15.99 -10.32
N VAL A 156 -34.47 16.27 -10.84
CA VAL A 156 -35.62 16.78 -10.04
C VAL A 156 -36.46 15.70 -9.36
N GLY A 157 -36.12 14.42 -9.48
CA GLY A 157 -36.91 13.32 -8.91
C GLY A 157 -36.19 11.98 -9.01
N ARG A 158 -36.86 10.93 -8.51
CA ARG A 158 -36.43 9.53 -8.67
C ARG A 158 -36.01 9.28 -10.12
N CYS A 159 -35.03 8.40 -10.31
CA CYS A 159 -34.56 8.08 -11.65
C CYS A 159 -35.73 7.62 -12.52
N ASP A 160 -36.02 8.38 -13.57
CA ASP A 160 -37.14 8.16 -14.48
C ASP A 160 -36.82 8.70 -15.89
N ALA A 161 -37.78 8.52 -16.80
CA ALA A 161 -37.62 8.88 -18.21
C ALA A 161 -37.37 10.37 -18.49
N SER A 162 -37.66 11.25 -17.53
CA SER A 162 -37.46 12.69 -17.66
C SER A 162 -36.05 13.15 -17.30
N ASN A 163 -35.30 12.34 -16.55
CA ASN A 163 -34.02 12.75 -15.96
C ASN A 163 -32.88 11.72 -16.15
N CYS A 164 -33.14 10.61 -16.83
CA CYS A 164 -32.15 9.59 -17.12
C CYS A 164 -32.18 9.17 -18.59
N PRO A 165 -31.16 9.54 -19.39
CA PRO A 165 -31.08 9.09 -20.77
C PRO A 165 -30.77 7.59 -20.88
N GLY A 166 -30.11 7.01 -19.87
CA GLY A 166 -29.85 5.56 -19.76
C GLY A 166 -30.92 4.82 -18.96
N CYS A 167 -30.53 4.08 -17.94
CA CYS A 167 -31.45 3.27 -17.14
C CYS A 167 -31.26 3.46 -15.63
N CYS A 168 -32.23 3.02 -14.84
CA CYS A 168 -32.33 3.27 -13.41
C CYS A 168 -32.07 2.01 -12.58
N VAL A 169 -31.20 2.13 -11.57
CA VAL A 169 -31.06 1.18 -10.46
C VAL A 169 -31.45 1.90 -9.18
N GLY A 170 -32.68 1.68 -8.71
CA GLY A 170 -33.27 2.53 -7.66
C GLY A 170 -33.41 3.97 -8.16
N ASP A 171 -32.93 4.94 -7.37
CA ASP A 171 -32.93 6.37 -7.75
C ASP A 171 -31.66 6.79 -8.53
N GLN A 172 -30.79 5.84 -8.90
CA GLN A 172 -29.52 6.10 -9.59
C GLN A 172 -29.63 5.87 -11.10
N CYS A 173 -29.33 6.90 -11.88
CA CYS A 173 -29.22 6.82 -13.34
C CYS A 173 -27.85 6.29 -13.77
N LEU A 174 -27.84 5.19 -14.53
CA LEU A 174 -26.68 4.62 -15.19
C LEU A 174 -26.71 4.95 -16.69
N PRO A 175 -25.54 4.96 -17.38
CA PRO A 175 -25.45 5.28 -18.81
C PRO A 175 -26.28 4.35 -19.71
N GLY A 176 -26.64 3.15 -19.22
CA GLY A 176 -27.53 2.23 -19.91
C GLY A 176 -26.93 1.52 -21.11
N SER A 177 -25.62 1.63 -21.33
CA SER A 177 -24.89 1.07 -22.48
C SER A 177 -24.08 -0.19 -22.15
N ASP A 178 -24.09 -0.65 -20.90
CA ASP A 178 -23.35 -1.83 -20.46
C ASP A 178 -24.25 -3.07 -20.49
N SER A 179 -23.72 -4.21 -20.94
CA SER A 179 -24.48 -5.46 -21.04
C SER A 179 -24.96 -6.01 -19.68
N GLY A 180 -24.38 -5.58 -18.56
CA GLY A 180 -24.85 -5.87 -17.20
C GLY A 180 -25.89 -4.88 -16.66
N ALA A 181 -26.01 -3.68 -17.26
CA ALA A 181 -26.90 -2.61 -16.84
C ALA A 181 -27.37 -1.80 -18.05
N CYS A 182 -28.16 -2.45 -18.91
CA CYS A 182 -28.67 -1.91 -20.16
C CYS A 182 -30.06 -1.33 -20.01
N GLY A 183 -30.35 -0.27 -20.75
CA GLY A 183 -31.67 0.35 -20.84
C GLY A 183 -31.56 1.80 -21.29
N ALA A 184 -32.67 2.40 -21.67
CA ALA A 184 -32.72 3.78 -22.15
C ALA A 184 -33.95 4.50 -21.56
N ARG A 185 -33.91 5.84 -21.57
CA ARG A 185 -35.03 6.70 -21.16
C ARG A 185 -35.56 6.36 -19.76
N GLY A 186 -34.66 6.14 -18.81
CA GLY A 186 -35.00 6.02 -17.39
C GLY A 186 -35.84 4.79 -17.04
N GLU A 187 -35.85 3.78 -17.90
CA GLU A 187 -36.35 2.45 -17.54
C GLU A 187 -35.45 1.79 -16.50
N GLN A 188 -35.94 0.79 -15.78
CA GLN A 188 -35.09 -0.02 -14.90
C GLN A 188 -33.97 -0.71 -15.69
N CYS A 189 -32.74 -0.63 -15.19
CA CYS A 189 -31.60 -1.31 -15.80
C CYS A 189 -31.80 -2.82 -15.78
N ARG A 190 -31.48 -3.45 -16.91
CA ARG A 190 -31.55 -4.91 -17.08
C ARG A 190 -30.22 -5.46 -17.57
N SER A 191 -29.89 -6.68 -17.17
CA SER A 191 -28.74 -7.40 -17.70
C SER A 191 -29.11 -8.07 -19.03
N CYS A 192 -28.46 -7.65 -20.11
CA CYS A 192 -28.52 -8.34 -21.40
C CYS A 192 -27.72 -9.65 -21.36
N THR A 193 -26.71 -9.77 -20.50
CA THR A 193 -25.94 -11.03 -20.35
C THR A 193 -26.77 -12.16 -19.77
N ALA A 194 -27.73 -11.87 -18.89
CA ALA A 194 -28.69 -12.86 -18.37
C ALA A 194 -29.60 -13.45 -19.47
N THR A 195 -29.72 -12.78 -20.61
CA THR A 195 -30.55 -13.19 -21.75
C THR A 195 -29.74 -13.44 -23.03
N GLY A 196 -28.40 -13.47 -22.94
CA GLY A 196 -27.50 -13.71 -24.08
C GLY A 196 -27.48 -12.60 -25.15
N GLN A 197 -28.02 -11.42 -24.84
CA GLN A 197 -28.07 -10.25 -25.74
C GLN A 197 -26.88 -9.31 -25.49
N VAL A 198 -26.62 -8.41 -26.44
CA VAL A 198 -25.64 -7.32 -26.27
C VAL A 198 -26.38 -6.00 -26.15
N CYS A 199 -25.94 -5.13 -25.24
CA CYS A 199 -26.53 -3.82 -25.11
C CYS A 199 -26.09 -2.91 -26.27
N GLN A 200 -26.97 -2.71 -27.26
CA GLN A 200 -26.70 -1.79 -28.37
C GLN A 200 -27.13 -0.37 -28.00
N SER A 201 -26.21 0.57 -28.18
CA SER A 201 -26.39 1.99 -27.85
C SER A 201 -27.45 2.64 -28.74
N THR A 202 -28.36 3.41 -28.16
CA THR A 202 -29.40 4.14 -28.92
C THR A 202 -29.06 5.63 -29.08
N PRO A 203 -29.38 6.28 -30.22
CA PRO A 203 -29.26 7.72 -30.37
C PRO A 203 -30.22 8.42 -29.39
N GLY A 204 -29.67 9.11 -28.38
CA GLY A 204 -30.41 9.68 -27.25
C GLY A 204 -29.92 9.26 -25.86
N GLY A 205 -28.93 8.36 -25.81
CA GLY A 205 -28.38 7.80 -24.57
C GLY A 205 -29.06 6.48 -24.17
N GLY A 206 -28.38 5.69 -23.35
CA GLY A 206 -28.82 4.32 -23.06
C GLY A 206 -28.51 3.31 -24.16
N GLY A 207 -29.10 2.14 -24.00
CA GLY A 207 -29.03 1.05 -24.95
C GLY A 207 -30.24 0.13 -24.82
N GLN A 208 -30.51 -0.62 -25.86
CA GLN A 208 -31.49 -1.69 -25.85
C GLN A 208 -30.74 -3.01 -25.92
N CYS A 209 -31.19 -4.00 -25.16
CA CYS A 209 -30.74 -5.37 -25.38
C CYS A 209 -31.21 -5.77 -26.79
N GLN A 210 -30.27 -5.77 -27.72
CA GLN A 210 -30.50 -6.13 -29.10
C GLN A 210 -29.61 -7.33 -29.44
N GLY A 211 -29.97 -7.98 -30.53
CA GLY A 211 -29.66 -9.38 -30.74
C GLY A 211 -30.78 -10.24 -30.19
N THR A 212 -31.06 -11.33 -30.89
CA THR A 212 -32.13 -12.25 -30.53
C THR A 212 -31.74 -12.97 -29.22
N PRO A 213 -32.58 -12.95 -28.16
CA PRO A 213 -32.30 -13.55 -26.83
C PRO A 213 -32.31 -15.09 -26.86
N THR A 214 -32.57 -15.65 -28.02
CA THR A 214 -32.39 -17.05 -28.36
C THR A 214 -31.67 -17.05 -29.68
N CYS A 215 -30.74 -17.98 -29.87
CA CYS A 215 -30.18 -18.16 -31.20
C CYS A 215 -31.34 -18.26 -32.22
N GLY A 216 -31.25 -17.48 -33.31
CA GLY A 216 -32.34 -17.27 -34.26
C GLY A 216 -31.85 -16.80 -35.64
N PRO A 217 -32.71 -16.75 -36.67
CA PRO A 217 -32.30 -16.44 -38.05
C PRO A 217 -31.68 -15.05 -38.25
N ALA A 218 -31.98 -14.12 -37.34
CA ALA A 218 -31.48 -12.75 -37.38
C ALA A 218 -30.01 -12.61 -36.91
N ASN A 219 -29.49 -13.58 -36.14
CA ASN A 219 -28.15 -13.48 -35.53
C ASN A 219 -27.29 -14.74 -35.64
N CYS A 220 -27.80 -15.81 -36.26
CA CYS A 220 -27.06 -17.05 -36.42
C CYS A 220 -27.09 -17.55 -37.87
N GLY A 221 -25.91 -17.58 -38.52
CA GLY A 221 -25.77 -18.16 -39.86
C GLY A 221 -25.87 -19.70 -39.87
N GLY A 222 -25.54 -20.35 -38.75
CA GLY A 222 -25.63 -21.80 -38.54
C GLY A 222 -26.95 -22.21 -37.87
N CYS A 223 -26.91 -22.92 -36.74
CA CYS A 223 -28.11 -23.37 -36.01
C CYS A 223 -27.99 -23.16 -34.49
N CYS A 224 -29.09 -23.42 -33.80
CA CYS A 224 -29.28 -23.04 -32.40
C CYS A 224 -29.36 -24.23 -31.44
N LEU A 225 -28.40 -24.28 -30.50
CA LEU A 225 -28.43 -25.15 -29.32
C LEU A 225 -28.83 -24.33 -28.10
N GLY A 226 -30.14 -24.28 -27.81
CA GLY A 226 -30.68 -23.37 -26.79
C GLY A 226 -30.48 -21.91 -27.20
N THR A 227 -29.75 -21.14 -26.40
CA THR A 227 -29.43 -19.73 -26.68
C THR A 227 -28.13 -19.54 -27.48
N THR A 228 -27.36 -20.62 -27.71
CA THR A 228 -26.04 -20.55 -28.32
C THR A 228 -26.09 -20.78 -29.83
N CYS A 229 -25.57 -19.83 -30.61
CA CYS A 229 -25.36 -20.01 -32.06
C CYS A 229 -24.08 -20.81 -32.31
N VAL A 230 -24.24 -21.93 -33.01
CA VAL A 230 -23.12 -22.74 -33.49
C VAL A 230 -23.10 -22.75 -35.01
N SER A 231 -21.94 -23.07 -35.59
CA SER A 231 -21.71 -23.04 -37.05
C SER A 231 -22.64 -23.95 -37.86
N GLY A 232 -23.36 -24.88 -37.21
CA GLY A 232 -24.31 -25.79 -37.87
C GLY A 232 -23.63 -26.85 -38.74
N THR A 233 -22.33 -27.09 -38.53
CA THR A 233 -21.50 -28.00 -39.35
C THR A 233 -21.32 -29.38 -38.75
N ASP A 234 -21.65 -29.55 -37.47
CA ASP A 234 -21.50 -30.81 -36.75
C ASP A 234 -22.73 -31.71 -36.98
N SER A 235 -22.52 -33.03 -37.12
CA SER A 235 -23.62 -33.99 -37.28
C SER A 235 -24.47 -34.16 -36.02
N THR A 236 -24.00 -33.71 -34.86
CA THR A 236 -24.77 -33.64 -33.61
C THR A 236 -25.51 -32.30 -33.43
N ALA A 237 -25.14 -31.29 -34.20
CA ALA A 237 -25.69 -29.93 -34.15
C ALA A 237 -25.74 -29.30 -35.55
N CYS A 238 -26.57 -29.89 -36.40
CA CYS A 238 -26.68 -29.54 -37.82
C CYS A 238 -27.85 -28.62 -38.09
N GLY A 239 -27.66 -27.59 -38.91
CA GLY A 239 -28.77 -26.78 -39.37
C GLY A 239 -28.33 -25.50 -40.06
N ARG A 240 -29.31 -24.63 -40.31
CA ARG A 240 -29.15 -23.41 -41.11
C ARG A 240 -29.93 -22.25 -40.51
N GLN A 241 -29.49 -21.03 -40.83
CA GLN A 241 -30.27 -19.79 -40.68
C GLN A 241 -30.90 -19.64 -39.29
N GLY A 242 -30.17 -20.00 -38.24
CA GLY A 242 -30.61 -19.83 -36.87
C GLY A 242 -31.89 -20.59 -36.50
N LEU A 243 -32.18 -21.68 -37.20
CA LEU A 243 -33.16 -22.67 -36.76
C LEU A 243 -32.56 -23.56 -35.66
N ALA A 244 -33.41 -24.29 -34.92
CA ALA A 244 -32.95 -25.26 -33.92
C ALA A 244 -32.04 -26.31 -34.56
N CYS A 245 -30.91 -26.61 -33.90
CA CYS A 245 -29.98 -27.62 -34.38
C CYS A 245 -30.63 -29.00 -34.37
N SER A 246 -30.50 -29.71 -35.49
CA SER A 246 -30.88 -31.10 -35.63
C SER A 246 -29.70 -32.01 -35.31
N ASN A 247 -29.91 -33.00 -34.46
CA ASN A 247 -28.96 -34.08 -34.25
C ASN A 247 -29.14 -35.12 -35.37
N CYS A 248 -28.38 -34.98 -36.45
CA CYS A 248 -28.42 -35.91 -37.57
C CYS A 248 -27.93 -37.31 -37.16
N GLN A 249 -26.93 -37.37 -36.27
CA GLN A 249 -26.36 -38.63 -35.78
C GLN A 249 -27.39 -39.49 -35.04
N ALA A 250 -28.29 -38.88 -34.27
CA ALA A 250 -29.40 -39.59 -33.59
C ALA A 250 -30.36 -40.29 -34.56
N ASN A 251 -30.40 -39.88 -35.83
CA ASN A 251 -31.23 -40.46 -36.88
C ASN A 251 -30.40 -41.18 -37.96
N GLY A 252 -29.11 -41.48 -37.69
CA GLY A 252 -28.22 -42.14 -38.66
C GLY A 252 -27.96 -41.33 -39.93
N ARG A 253 -27.95 -40.00 -39.84
CA ARG A 253 -27.77 -39.03 -40.93
C ARG A 253 -26.50 -38.19 -40.71
N VAL A 254 -25.99 -37.56 -41.77
CA VAL A 254 -24.84 -36.62 -41.67
C VAL A 254 -25.22 -35.21 -42.13
N CYS A 255 -24.57 -34.22 -41.54
CA CYS A 255 -24.80 -32.81 -41.83
C CYS A 255 -24.08 -32.40 -43.12
N VAL A 256 -24.81 -32.14 -44.20
CA VAL A 256 -24.20 -31.83 -45.51
C VAL A 256 -24.60 -30.46 -46.05
N PRO A 257 -23.71 -29.77 -46.81
CA PRO A 257 -24.03 -28.49 -47.45
C PRO A 257 -25.15 -28.63 -48.49
N GLN A 258 -26.08 -27.67 -48.53
CA GLN A 258 -27.16 -27.62 -49.52
C GLN A 258 -27.10 -26.32 -50.32
N GLY A 259 -26.21 -26.24 -51.31
CA GLY A 259 -26.27 -25.30 -52.44
C GLY A 259 -26.13 -23.79 -52.16
N GLN A 260 -26.24 -23.31 -50.93
CA GLN A 260 -26.03 -21.91 -50.54
C GLN A 260 -24.93 -21.75 -49.47
N PRO A 261 -24.28 -20.57 -49.37
CA PRO A 261 -23.26 -20.32 -48.36
C PRO A 261 -23.86 -20.47 -46.95
N ASN A 262 -23.30 -21.39 -46.15
CA ASN A 262 -23.67 -21.69 -44.76
C ASN A 262 -24.96 -22.48 -44.52
N GLU A 263 -25.57 -23.04 -45.57
CA GLU A 263 -26.77 -23.87 -45.44
C GLU A 263 -26.43 -25.36 -45.33
N ARG A 264 -26.83 -26.04 -44.24
CA ARG A 264 -26.65 -27.49 -44.03
C ARG A 264 -27.91 -28.20 -43.52
N THR A 265 -28.15 -29.42 -44.01
CA THR A 265 -29.33 -30.23 -43.64
C THR A 265 -28.96 -31.68 -43.33
N CYS A 266 -29.78 -32.35 -42.51
CA CYS A 266 -29.65 -33.79 -42.24
C CYS A 266 -30.11 -34.61 -43.44
N GLN A 267 -29.19 -34.89 -44.34
CA GLN A 267 -29.43 -35.83 -45.42
C GLN A 267 -29.08 -37.23 -44.96
N LEU A 268 -29.72 -38.24 -45.56
CA LEU A 268 -29.20 -39.61 -45.48
C LEU A 268 -27.71 -39.51 -45.78
N PRO A 269 -26.86 -40.13 -44.95
CA PRO A 269 -25.45 -40.10 -45.21
C PRO A 269 -25.29 -40.49 -46.67
N VAL A 270 -24.65 -39.64 -47.48
CA VAL A 270 -24.14 -40.10 -48.76
C VAL A 270 -23.18 -41.18 -48.35
N THR A 271 -23.66 -42.43 -48.34
CA THR A 271 -22.89 -43.60 -47.99
C THR A 271 -21.70 -43.51 -48.88
N CYS A 272 -20.54 -43.30 -48.26
CA CYS A 272 -19.30 -43.30 -48.98
C CYS A 272 -19.30 -44.63 -49.75
N GLY A 273 -19.19 -44.50 -51.06
CA GLY A 273 -19.48 -45.59 -51.96
C GLY A 273 -18.93 -45.30 -53.35
N PRO A 274 -19.06 -46.25 -54.28
CA PRO A 274 -18.42 -46.15 -55.59
C PRO A 274 -18.88 -44.94 -56.41
N ALA A 275 -20.04 -44.38 -56.09
CA ALA A 275 -20.62 -43.23 -56.79
C ALA A 275 -19.98 -41.88 -56.43
N ASN A 276 -19.29 -41.77 -55.29
CA ASN A 276 -18.85 -40.48 -54.76
C ASN A 276 -17.46 -40.49 -54.10
N CYS A 277 -16.79 -41.65 -54.02
CA CYS A 277 -15.48 -41.76 -53.42
C CYS A 277 -14.46 -42.44 -54.34
N PRO A 278 -13.45 -41.71 -54.87
CA PRO A 278 -12.36 -42.33 -55.63
C PRO A 278 -11.41 -43.15 -54.73
N GLY A 279 -11.36 -42.86 -53.42
CA GLY A 279 -10.56 -43.57 -52.41
C GLY A 279 -11.35 -44.69 -51.70
N CYS A 280 -11.22 -44.79 -50.38
CA CYS A 280 -12.01 -45.72 -49.57
C CYS A 280 -12.79 -44.99 -48.47
N CYS A 281 -13.67 -45.73 -47.79
CA CYS A 281 -14.65 -45.20 -46.86
C CYS A 281 -14.30 -45.57 -45.41
N VAL A 282 -14.01 -44.56 -44.58
CA VAL A 282 -13.99 -44.72 -43.12
C VAL A 282 -15.34 -44.20 -42.61
N GLY A 283 -16.28 -45.12 -42.39
CA GLY A 283 -17.67 -44.74 -42.17
C GLY A 283 -18.24 -44.03 -43.41
N ASN A 284 -18.59 -42.75 -43.26
CA ASN A 284 -19.16 -41.92 -44.32
C ASN A 284 -18.18 -40.91 -44.93
N GLU A 285 -16.94 -40.90 -44.44
CA GLU A 285 -15.90 -40.00 -44.92
C GLU A 285 -15.10 -40.68 -46.03
N CYS A 286 -15.04 -40.02 -47.20
CA CYS A 286 -14.19 -40.47 -48.30
C CYS A 286 -12.75 -40.01 -48.06
N VAL A 287 -11.88 -40.95 -47.70
CA VAL A 287 -10.45 -40.69 -47.57
C VAL A 287 -9.76 -41.09 -48.86
N VAL A 288 -9.05 -40.12 -49.46
CA VAL A 288 -8.25 -40.32 -50.67
C VAL A 288 -6.86 -40.89 -50.32
N ALA A 289 -6.72 -41.56 -49.18
CA ALA A 289 -5.44 -41.76 -48.51
C ALA A 289 -4.75 -43.07 -48.91
N THR A 290 -3.52 -42.95 -49.41
CA THR A 290 -2.57 -44.02 -49.73
C THR A 290 -1.75 -44.45 -48.51
N THR A 291 -2.33 -44.45 -47.30
CA THR A 291 -1.58 -44.74 -46.05
C THR A 291 -1.90 -46.15 -45.51
N PRO A 292 -0.97 -46.80 -44.80
CA PRO A 292 -1.18 -48.15 -44.24
C PRO A 292 -2.37 -48.25 -43.28
N ALA A 293 -2.75 -47.14 -42.64
CA ALA A 293 -3.83 -47.10 -41.65
C ALA A 293 -5.24 -47.05 -42.26
N ALA A 294 -5.38 -46.63 -43.53
CA ALA A 294 -6.67 -46.50 -44.22
C ALA A 294 -6.50 -46.73 -45.73
N CYS A 295 -6.40 -48.00 -46.13
CA CYS A 295 -6.14 -48.40 -47.51
C CYS A 295 -7.37 -48.95 -48.23
N GLY A 296 -7.62 -48.48 -49.45
CA GLY A 296 -8.67 -48.99 -50.34
C GLY A 296 -8.90 -48.06 -51.54
N ARG A 297 -9.82 -48.42 -52.44
CA ARG A 297 -10.16 -47.66 -53.66
C ARG A 297 -11.63 -47.86 -54.05
N ASN A 298 -12.16 -46.99 -54.91
CA ASN A 298 -13.50 -47.09 -55.50
C ASN A 298 -14.66 -47.10 -54.49
N GLY A 299 -14.51 -46.44 -53.35
CA GLY A 299 -15.57 -46.30 -52.36
C GLY A 299 -15.88 -47.59 -51.59
N GLU A 300 -14.95 -48.55 -51.58
CA GLU A 300 -14.98 -49.69 -50.66
C GLU A 300 -14.63 -49.25 -49.22
N VAL A 301 -14.98 -50.06 -48.22
CA VAL A 301 -14.61 -49.80 -46.82
C VAL A 301 -13.09 -49.80 -46.67
N CYS A 302 -12.53 -48.74 -46.05
CA CYS A 302 -11.10 -48.70 -45.78
C CYS A 302 -10.70 -49.82 -44.84
N ARG A 303 -9.58 -50.47 -45.16
CA ARG A 303 -8.96 -51.46 -44.28
C ARG A 303 -7.57 -50.99 -43.87
N GLY A 304 -7.19 -51.32 -42.64
CA GLY A 304 -5.78 -51.27 -42.25
C GLY A 304 -5.02 -52.35 -43.01
N CYS A 305 -3.83 -52.01 -43.50
CA CYS A 305 -2.89 -52.99 -43.99
C CYS A 305 -2.30 -53.80 -42.82
N GLY A 306 -1.94 -55.06 -43.06
CA GLY A 306 -1.33 -55.92 -42.04
C GLY A 306 0.02 -55.38 -41.59
N LEU A 307 0.56 -55.96 -40.51
CA LEU A 307 1.91 -55.66 -40.05
C LEU A 307 2.89 -55.88 -41.22
N ASN A 308 3.74 -54.89 -41.53
CA ASN A 308 4.63 -54.87 -42.70
C ASN A 308 3.94 -54.78 -44.06
N GLU A 309 2.83 -54.05 -44.20
CA GLU A 309 2.20 -53.73 -45.49
C GLU A 309 1.99 -52.20 -45.68
N ALA A 310 2.37 -51.65 -46.83
CA ALA A 310 2.11 -50.28 -47.28
C ALA A 310 0.90 -50.24 -48.21
N CYS A 311 0.15 -49.14 -48.16
CA CYS A 311 -0.94 -48.91 -49.11
C CYS A 311 -0.39 -48.29 -50.40
N ASN A 312 -0.34 -49.07 -51.47
CA ASN A 312 0.00 -48.59 -52.80
C ASN A 312 -1.22 -48.69 -53.72
N ALA A 313 -1.65 -47.56 -54.28
CA ALA A 313 -2.81 -47.48 -55.18
C ALA A 313 -4.09 -48.15 -54.63
N GLY A 314 -4.33 -48.02 -53.32
CA GLY A 314 -5.49 -48.59 -52.64
C GLY A 314 -5.41 -50.10 -52.38
N VAL A 315 -4.21 -50.69 -52.48
CA VAL A 315 -3.95 -52.10 -52.16
C VAL A 315 -2.82 -52.20 -51.13
N CYS A 316 -3.02 -53.00 -50.10
CA CYS A 316 -1.96 -53.34 -49.15
C CYS A 316 -0.94 -54.26 -49.81
N ILE A 317 0.28 -53.76 -49.97
CA ILE A 317 1.43 -54.49 -50.48
C ILE A 317 2.47 -54.60 -49.36
N PRO A 318 3.29 -55.64 -49.24
CA PRO A 318 4.30 -55.72 -48.20
C PRO A 318 5.23 -54.48 -48.18
N ALA A 319 5.23 -53.73 -47.08
CA ALA A 319 6.17 -52.67 -46.80
C ALA A 319 7.38 -53.26 -46.07
N PRO A 320 8.60 -52.86 -46.42
CA PRO A 320 9.72 -53.05 -45.51
C PRO A 320 9.42 -52.26 -44.21
N ASN A 321 9.72 -52.84 -43.06
CA ASN A 321 9.56 -52.26 -41.72
C ASN A 321 9.96 -50.77 -41.67
N CYS A 322 9.33 -49.99 -40.79
CA CYS A 322 9.73 -48.59 -40.57
C CYS A 322 11.21 -48.54 -40.19
N GLY A 323 11.99 -47.80 -40.97
CA GLY A 323 13.42 -47.70 -40.78
C GLY A 323 14.05 -46.64 -41.68
N PRO A 324 15.39 -46.54 -41.66
CA PRO A 324 16.10 -45.48 -42.38
C PRO A 324 15.86 -45.48 -43.90
N ALA A 325 15.46 -46.61 -44.46
CA ALA A 325 15.22 -46.78 -45.90
C ALA A 325 13.89 -46.16 -46.38
N ASN A 326 12.92 -45.93 -45.50
CA ASN A 326 11.57 -45.51 -45.88
C ASN A 326 10.96 -44.41 -44.99
N CYS A 327 11.65 -43.97 -43.93
CA CYS A 327 11.18 -42.95 -43.01
C CYS A 327 12.21 -41.84 -42.80
N ALA A 328 11.90 -40.62 -43.26
CA ALA A 328 12.74 -39.44 -43.03
C ALA A 328 12.65 -38.91 -41.58
N GLY A 329 11.50 -39.10 -40.92
CA GLY A 329 11.27 -38.73 -39.52
C GLY A 329 11.66 -39.88 -38.56
N CYS A 330 10.75 -40.30 -37.69
CA CYS A 330 11.00 -41.36 -36.71
C CYS A 330 9.88 -42.41 -36.67
N CYS A 331 10.19 -43.60 -36.16
CA CYS A 331 9.27 -44.72 -36.08
C CYS A 331 8.59 -44.77 -34.70
N ILE A 332 7.26 -44.68 -34.67
CA ILE A 332 6.44 -45.01 -33.50
C ILE A 332 6.14 -46.51 -33.58
N GLY A 333 6.82 -47.30 -32.75
CA GLY A 333 6.84 -48.75 -32.94
C GLY A 333 7.66 -49.15 -34.17
N ASN A 334 7.33 -50.29 -34.81
CA ASN A 334 8.06 -50.81 -35.97
C ASN A 334 7.42 -50.44 -37.33
N ASP A 335 6.25 -49.80 -37.32
CA ASP A 335 5.39 -49.74 -38.52
C ASP A 335 4.91 -48.32 -38.89
N ILE A 336 5.00 -47.35 -37.96
CA ILE A 336 4.45 -46.00 -38.17
C ILE A 336 5.57 -44.98 -38.30
N CYS A 337 5.77 -44.42 -39.50
CA CYS A 337 6.67 -43.29 -39.72
C CYS A 337 5.97 -41.97 -39.36
N ALA A 338 6.39 -41.34 -38.26
CA ALA A 338 5.99 -40.00 -37.87
C ALA A 338 6.94 -38.95 -38.46
N VAL A 339 6.43 -37.73 -38.64
CA VAL A 339 7.18 -36.58 -39.21
C VAL A 339 8.39 -36.18 -38.37
N GLY A 340 8.45 -36.57 -37.09
CA GLY A 340 9.64 -36.45 -36.24
C GLY A 340 9.88 -35.07 -35.63
N ASN A 341 8.93 -34.15 -35.75
CA ASN A 341 9.00 -32.76 -35.25
C ASN A 341 8.04 -32.46 -34.09
N GLN A 342 7.32 -33.47 -33.59
CA GLN A 342 6.35 -33.32 -32.51
C GLN A 342 7.02 -33.58 -31.14
N ASN A 343 6.64 -32.84 -30.10
CA ASN A 343 7.20 -33.03 -28.75
C ASN A 343 6.92 -34.43 -28.17
N THR A 344 5.88 -35.13 -28.65
CA THR A 344 5.54 -36.50 -28.25
C THR A 344 6.05 -37.57 -29.22
N ALA A 345 6.62 -37.18 -30.37
CA ALA A 345 7.16 -38.07 -31.40
C ALA A 345 8.32 -37.39 -32.15
N CYS A 346 9.47 -37.32 -31.48
CA CYS A 346 10.66 -36.61 -31.95
C CYS A 346 11.76 -37.57 -32.42
N GLY A 347 12.33 -37.33 -33.60
CA GLY A 347 13.39 -38.17 -34.16
C GLY A 347 13.56 -37.93 -35.65
N ALA A 348 14.65 -38.41 -36.23
CA ALA A 348 14.93 -38.32 -37.67
C ALA A 348 15.63 -39.59 -38.18
N ALA A 349 15.68 -39.77 -39.50
CA ALA A 349 16.37 -40.88 -40.16
C ALA A 349 15.85 -42.29 -39.80
N GLY A 350 14.55 -42.41 -39.51
CA GLY A 350 13.87 -43.70 -39.33
C GLY A 350 14.25 -44.42 -38.04
N VAL A 351 14.78 -43.71 -37.04
CA VAL A 351 15.00 -44.23 -35.68
C VAL A 351 13.72 -44.19 -34.85
N GLN A 352 13.68 -44.86 -33.70
CA GLN A 352 12.53 -44.81 -32.78
C GLN A 352 12.22 -43.38 -32.30
N CYS A 353 10.93 -43.01 -32.30
CA CYS A 353 10.49 -41.71 -31.82
C CYS A 353 10.67 -41.57 -30.30
N LEU A 354 11.20 -40.43 -29.88
CA LEU A 354 11.33 -40.04 -28.48
C LEU A 354 10.16 -39.14 -28.04
N ASN A 355 9.65 -39.37 -26.83
CA ASN A 355 8.67 -38.49 -26.20
C ASN A 355 9.41 -37.42 -25.36
N CYS A 356 9.71 -36.28 -25.97
CA CYS A 356 10.36 -35.15 -25.31
C CYS A 356 9.46 -34.51 -24.25
N ALA A 357 8.15 -34.43 -24.48
CA ALA A 357 7.19 -33.86 -23.53
C ALA A 357 7.19 -34.63 -22.19
N GLY A 358 7.25 -35.96 -22.25
CA GLY A 358 7.39 -36.83 -21.06
C GLY A 358 8.72 -36.67 -20.33
N GLN A 359 9.70 -36.01 -20.94
CA GLN A 359 11.02 -35.72 -20.38
C GLN A 359 11.22 -34.23 -20.04
N GLY A 360 10.18 -33.39 -20.18
CA GLY A 360 10.28 -31.94 -19.98
C GLY A 360 11.15 -31.22 -21.01
N ARG A 361 11.26 -31.77 -22.23
CA ARG A 361 12.08 -31.28 -23.34
C ARG A 361 11.21 -30.93 -24.56
N VAL A 362 11.75 -30.19 -25.51
CA VAL A 362 11.10 -29.89 -26.80
C VAL A 362 11.80 -30.57 -27.96
N CYS A 363 11.05 -30.91 -29.00
CA CYS A 363 11.62 -31.47 -30.21
C CYS A 363 12.20 -30.36 -31.09
N GLN A 364 13.52 -30.32 -31.24
CA GLN A 364 14.21 -29.38 -32.13
C GLN A 364 15.23 -30.14 -32.98
N GLY A 365 15.11 -30.03 -34.30
CA GLY A 365 16.00 -30.71 -35.26
C GLY A 365 15.95 -32.24 -35.18
N GLY A 366 14.82 -32.84 -34.77
CA GLY A 366 14.70 -34.28 -34.61
C GLY A 366 15.37 -34.84 -33.34
N ALA A 367 15.71 -33.99 -32.36
CA ALA A 367 16.26 -34.40 -31.07
C ALA A 367 15.51 -33.75 -29.90
N CYS A 368 15.42 -34.46 -28.78
CA CYS A 368 14.87 -33.90 -27.54
C CYS A 368 15.89 -32.98 -26.86
N GLN A 369 15.68 -31.68 -27.00
CA GLN A 369 16.52 -30.65 -26.41
C GLN A 369 15.82 -29.99 -25.23
N VAL A 370 16.60 -29.54 -24.25
CA VAL A 370 16.08 -28.64 -23.22
C VAL A 370 15.65 -27.36 -23.94
N PRO A 371 14.39 -26.91 -23.82
CA PRO A 371 13.95 -25.68 -24.47
C PRO A 371 14.91 -24.56 -24.09
N ALA A 372 15.45 -23.87 -25.09
CA ALA A 372 16.29 -22.70 -24.85
C ALA A 372 15.52 -21.73 -23.95
N CYS A 373 16.18 -21.24 -22.91
CA CYS A 373 15.58 -20.24 -22.05
C CYS A 373 15.42 -18.94 -22.86
N GLY A 374 14.23 -18.36 -22.82
CA GLY A 374 13.89 -17.17 -23.59
C GLY A 374 12.56 -16.53 -23.16
N PRO A 375 12.12 -15.46 -23.82
CA PRO A 375 10.91 -14.71 -23.45
C PRO A 375 9.62 -15.55 -23.47
N ALA A 376 9.60 -16.62 -24.28
CA ALA A 376 8.44 -17.49 -24.41
C ALA A 376 8.23 -18.45 -23.21
N ASN A 377 9.27 -18.71 -22.42
CA ASN A 377 9.24 -19.70 -21.33
C ASN A 377 9.88 -19.22 -20.03
N CYS A 378 10.37 -17.98 -19.96
CA CYS A 378 11.01 -17.43 -18.77
C CYS A 378 10.57 -15.98 -18.49
N ALA A 379 9.89 -15.77 -17.36
CA ALA A 379 9.54 -14.43 -16.90
C ALA A 379 10.72 -13.70 -16.23
N GLY A 380 11.65 -14.44 -15.62
CA GLY A 380 12.90 -13.92 -15.06
C GLY A 380 14.00 -13.81 -16.11
N CYS A 381 15.22 -14.24 -15.81
CA CYS A 381 16.34 -14.24 -16.75
C CYS A 381 16.96 -15.62 -16.94
N CYS A 382 17.78 -15.76 -17.97
CA CYS A 382 18.38 -17.01 -18.40
C CYS A 382 19.85 -17.12 -17.96
N GLN A 383 20.13 -18.09 -17.08
CA GLN A 383 21.48 -18.59 -16.81
C GLN A 383 21.69 -19.86 -17.64
N GLY A 384 22.25 -19.69 -18.85
CA GLY A 384 22.26 -20.75 -19.85
C GLY A 384 20.82 -21.10 -20.29
N ASN A 385 20.44 -22.38 -20.22
CA ASN A 385 19.08 -22.84 -20.49
C ASN A 385 18.18 -22.88 -19.24
N THR A 386 18.67 -22.43 -18.09
CA THR A 386 17.89 -22.42 -16.85
C THR A 386 17.24 -21.05 -16.65
N CYS A 387 15.91 -21.04 -16.56
CA CYS A 387 15.16 -19.85 -16.15
C CYS A 387 15.27 -19.67 -14.64
N VAL A 388 15.77 -18.52 -14.22
CA VAL A 388 15.84 -18.11 -12.80
C VAL A 388 15.02 -16.85 -12.59
N ILE A 389 14.60 -16.60 -11.35
CA ILE A 389 13.64 -15.54 -10.99
C ILE A 389 14.18 -14.13 -11.31
N GLY A 390 15.51 -13.96 -11.42
CA GLY A 390 16.11 -12.70 -11.87
C GLY A 390 16.33 -11.65 -10.79
N VAL A 391 16.34 -12.06 -9.51
CA VAL A 391 16.43 -11.18 -8.33
C VAL A 391 17.76 -11.29 -7.57
N GLN A 392 18.65 -12.18 -7.98
CA GLN A 392 19.93 -12.38 -7.30
C GLN A 392 21.00 -11.46 -7.91
N ASP A 393 21.92 -10.97 -7.10
CA ASP A 393 23.00 -10.08 -7.57
C ASP A 393 23.86 -10.72 -8.65
N ASN A 394 24.03 -12.04 -8.64
CA ASN A 394 24.78 -12.80 -9.66
C ASN A 394 23.87 -13.35 -10.80
N ALA A 395 22.58 -13.05 -10.78
CA ALA A 395 21.60 -13.53 -11.75
C ALA A 395 20.43 -12.54 -11.87
N CYS A 396 20.74 -11.32 -12.31
CA CYS A 396 19.80 -10.21 -12.37
C CYS A 396 19.23 -10.00 -13.76
N GLY A 397 17.91 -9.90 -13.88
CA GLY A 397 17.26 -9.64 -15.18
C GLY A 397 15.79 -10.03 -15.20
N GLY A 398 15.15 -9.89 -16.36
CA GLY A 398 13.74 -10.23 -16.57
C GLY A 398 13.43 -10.44 -18.05
N GLY A 399 12.22 -10.94 -18.34
CA GLY A 399 11.71 -11.08 -19.70
C GLY A 399 12.42 -12.13 -20.56
N GLY A 400 13.04 -13.13 -19.93
CA GLY A 400 13.73 -14.22 -20.61
C GLY A 400 15.01 -13.81 -21.33
N GLN A 401 15.56 -12.64 -20.98
CA GLN A 401 16.87 -12.19 -21.42
C GLN A 401 17.99 -12.90 -20.65
N GLN A 402 19.24 -12.78 -21.09
CA GLN A 402 20.40 -13.32 -20.37
C GLN A 402 20.57 -12.64 -19.01
N CYS A 403 20.87 -13.41 -17.96
CA CYS A 403 21.10 -12.82 -16.63
C CYS A 403 22.41 -12.04 -16.58
N ASN A 404 22.37 -10.87 -15.94
CA ASN A 404 23.56 -10.08 -15.61
C ASN A 404 24.10 -10.44 -14.22
N ASP A 405 25.41 -10.46 -14.08
CA ASP A 405 26.11 -10.56 -12.80
C ASP A 405 26.51 -9.16 -12.32
N CYS A 406 25.68 -8.59 -11.44
CA CYS A 406 25.88 -7.26 -10.86
C CYS A 406 27.07 -7.23 -9.89
N THR A 407 27.54 -8.38 -9.39
CA THR A 407 28.63 -8.42 -8.40
C THR A 407 29.96 -7.96 -9.00
N GLN A 408 30.16 -8.12 -10.32
CA GLN A 408 31.37 -7.67 -11.02
C GLN A 408 31.53 -6.15 -11.04
N GLY A 409 30.43 -5.40 -10.91
CA GLY A 409 30.44 -3.94 -10.83
C GLY A 409 30.28 -3.39 -9.41
N ALA A 410 30.31 -4.22 -8.36
CA ALA A 410 29.88 -3.85 -7.01
C ALA A 410 28.43 -3.30 -6.95
N GLN A 411 27.59 -3.76 -7.87
CA GLN A 411 26.18 -3.41 -8.01
C GLN A 411 25.31 -4.48 -7.35
N VAL A 412 24.04 -4.16 -7.15
CA VAL A 412 23.02 -5.11 -6.66
C VAL A 412 21.84 -5.18 -7.61
N CYS A 413 21.15 -6.31 -7.60
CA CYS A 413 19.97 -6.50 -8.42
C CYS A 413 18.76 -5.83 -7.77
N THR A 414 18.23 -4.77 -8.40
CA THR A 414 17.01 -4.11 -7.94
C THR A 414 16.00 -4.03 -9.09
N ALA A 415 14.83 -4.63 -8.91
CA ALA A 415 13.78 -4.70 -9.93
C ALA A 415 14.26 -5.27 -11.28
N GLY A 416 15.12 -6.30 -11.24
CA GLY A 416 15.64 -6.96 -12.45
C GLY A 416 16.66 -6.14 -13.24
N GLN A 417 17.28 -5.13 -12.62
CA GLN A 417 18.34 -4.30 -13.21
C GLN A 417 19.51 -4.17 -12.23
N CYS A 418 20.76 -4.22 -12.75
CA CYS A 418 21.93 -3.92 -11.94
C CYS A 418 21.98 -2.41 -11.66
N ARG A 419 22.01 -2.07 -10.37
CA ARG A 419 22.15 -0.69 -9.92
C ARG A 419 23.27 -0.59 -8.91
N ASP A 420 23.92 0.56 -8.88
CA ASP A 420 24.94 0.83 -7.87
C ASP A 420 24.38 0.58 -6.47
N ARG A 421 25.18 -0.09 -5.65
CA ARG A 421 24.81 -0.30 -4.27
C ARG A 421 24.67 1.06 -3.61
N CYS A 422 23.56 1.28 -2.92
CA CYS A 422 23.32 2.49 -2.18
C CYS A 422 24.40 2.61 -1.10
N GLY A 423 25.04 3.77 -1.03
CA GLY A 423 26.10 4.04 -0.06
C GLY A 423 26.52 5.50 -0.06
N PRO A 424 27.61 5.83 0.65
CA PRO A 424 28.06 7.22 0.81
C PRO A 424 28.39 7.93 -0.51
N ALA A 425 28.75 7.17 -1.55
CA ALA A 425 29.12 7.71 -2.86
C ALA A 425 27.92 8.23 -3.68
N ASN A 426 26.71 7.71 -3.43
CA ASN A 426 25.52 7.99 -4.26
C ASN A 426 24.25 8.30 -3.44
N CYS A 427 24.33 8.36 -2.11
CA CYS A 427 23.21 8.65 -1.24
C CYS A 427 23.60 9.60 -0.09
N ALA A 428 23.06 10.83 -0.12
CA ALA A 428 23.25 11.80 0.96
C ALA A 428 22.43 11.46 2.22
N GLY A 429 21.29 10.78 2.05
CA GLY A 429 20.43 10.30 3.14
C GLY A 429 20.86 8.91 3.63
N CYS A 430 19.95 7.95 3.67
CA CYS A 430 20.25 6.58 4.10
C CYS A 430 19.74 5.54 3.11
N CYS A 431 20.31 4.34 3.19
CA CYS A 431 20.01 3.22 2.32
C CYS A 431 18.99 2.30 2.95
N THR A 432 17.86 2.13 2.26
CA THR A 432 16.82 1.17 2.64
C THR A 432 17.26 -0.27 2.34
N THR A 433 16.55 -1.25 2.91
CA THR A 433 16.76 -2.67 2.63
C THR A 433 16.53 -3.05 1.15
N SER A 434 15.79 -2.24 0.41
CA SER A 434 15.58 -2.40 -1.05
C SER A 434 16.62 -1.66 -1.90
N ASN A 435 17.75 -1.26 -1.32
CA ASN A 435 18.82 -0.51 -2.00
C ASN A 435 18.39 0.86 -2.58
N ALA A 436 17.27 1.43 -2.09
CA ALA A 436 16.86 2.78 -2.43
C ALA A 436 17.44 3.81 -1.46
N CYS A 437 17.88 4.96 -1.99
CA CYS A 437 18.31 6.10 -1.17
C CYS A 437 17.07 6.86 -0.66
N ALA A 438 16.80 6.76 0.63
CA ALA A 438 15.82 7.59 1.31
C ALA A 438 16.45 8.93 1.69
N LEU A 439 15.65 9.99 1.71
CA LEU A 439 16.12 11.33 2.12
C LEU A 439 16.64 11.37 3.57
N GLY A 440 16.26 10.40 4.42
CA GLY A 440 16.80 10.26 5.77
C GLY A 440 16.06 11.05 6.86
N PHE A 441 14.93 11.69 6.55
CA PHE A 441 14.13 12.52 7.47
C PHE A 441 12.89 11.80 8.00
N ALA A 442 12.50 10.69 7.37
CA ALA A 442 11.26 10.00 7.72
C ALA A 442 11.47 9.14 8.97
N ASN A 443 10.46 9.07 9.85
CA ASN A 443 10.50 8.20 11.03
C ASN A 443 10.73 6.73 10.67
N GLY A 444 10.25 6.26 9.50
CA GLY A 444 10.47 4.90 9.01
C GLY A 444 11.78 4.68 8.26
N ALA A 445 12.54 5.74 7.96
CA ALA A 445 13.78 5.69 7.19
C ALA A 445 14.73 6.84 7.59
N CYS A 446 15.22 6.77 8.83
CA CYS A 446 16.09 7.77 9.43
C CYS A 446 17.56 7.44 9.23
N GLY A 447 18.38 8.42 8.85
CA GLY A 447 19.82 8.23 8.66
C GLY A 447 20.41 9.22 7.67
N SER A 448 21.74 9.30 7.62
CA SER A 448 22.47 10.18 6.69
C SER A 448 23.81 9.56 6.26
N GLY A 449 24.39 10.09 5.18
CA GLY A 449 25.73 9.70 4.71
C GLY A 449 25.79 8.31 4.05
N GLY A 450 24.68 7.81 3.53
CA GLY A 450 24.61 6.52 2.83
C GLY A 450 24.72 5.30 3.75
N ALA A 451 24.58 5.49 5.07
CA ALA A 451 24.44 4.40 6.02
C ALA A 451 23.07 3.71 5.90
N ALA A 452 22.87 2.55 6.52
CA ALA A 452 21.58 1.87 6.55
C ALA A 452 20.51 2.71 7.28
N CYS A 453 19.31 2.79 6.71
CA CYS A 453 18.20 3.48 7.35
C CYS A 453 17.72 2.76 8.63
N VAL A 454 17.36 3.54 9.64
CA VAL A 454 16.76 3.07 10.89
C VAL A 454 15.27 3.44 10.93
N ASN A 455 14.43 2.51 11.38
CA ASN A 455 12.99 2.75 11.59
C ASN A 455 12.73 3.18 13.05
N CYS A 456 12.66 4.48 13.28
CA CYS A 456 12.39 5.08 14.59
C CYS A 456 10.95 4.84 15.07
N THR A 457 9.99 4.75 14.15
CA THR A 457 8.59 4.42 14.48
C THR A 457 8.48 3.05 15.16
N GLY A 458 9.21 2.05 14.67
CA GLY A 458 9.29 0.72 15.29
C GLY A 458 9.97 0.71 16.67
N ALA A 459 10.76 1.75 16.96
CA ALA A 459 11.41 1.96 18.25
C ALA A 459 10.65 2.93 19.18
N GLY A 460 9.41 3.32 18.83
CA GLY A 460 8.61 4.27 19.62
C GLY A 460 9.17 5.70 19.64
N SER A 461 9.85 6.12 18.57
CA SER A 461 10.64 7.34 18.50
C SER A 461 10.45 8.06 17.17
N THR A 462 11.03 9.25 17.03
CA THR A 462 10.99 10.06 15.80
C THR A 462 12.38 10.31 15.25
N CYS A 463 12.49 10.48 13.94
CA CYS A 463 13.75 10.80 13.28
C CYS A 463 14.12 12.26 13.53
N ASN A 464 15.33 12.51 14.05
CA ASN A 464 15.77 13.86 14.31
C ASN A 464 16.59 14.41 13.14
N GLY A 465 16.01 15.35 12.40
CA GLY A 465 16.67 16.02 11.28
C GLY A 465 17.65 17.13 11.66
N LEU A 466 17.77 17.46 12.96
CA LEU A 466 18.61 18.56 13.47
C LEU A 466 20.00 18.10 13.91
N VAL A 467 20.29 16.79 13.87
CA VAL A 467 21.60 16.21 14.21
C VAL A 467 22.25 15.55 12.98
N ASN A 468 23.57 15.55 12.92
CA ASN A 468 24.36 14.92 11.85
C ASN A 468 25.45 14.00 12.46
N PRO A 469 25.39 12.67 12.29
CA PRO A 469 24.41 11.94 11.48
C PRO A 469 23.00 11.89 12.10
N ARG A 470 21.98 11.82 11.25
CA ARG A 470 20.57 11.72 11.65
C ARG A 470 20.32 10.38 12.32
N VAL A 471 19.70 10.40 13.50
CA VAL A 471 19.39 9.19 14.28
C VAL A 471 18.01 9.33 14.92
N CYS A 472 17.45 8.23 15.41
CA CYS A 472 16.23 8.26 16.22
C CYS A 472 16.48 9.03 17.51
N ASN A 473 15.50 9.81 17.97
CA ASN A 473 15.62 10.64 19.18
C ASN A 473 16.08 9.84 20.42
N ASN A 474 15.47 8.69 20.67
CA ASN A 474 15.86 7.75 21.73
C ASN A 474 17.23 7.05 21.54
N GLN A 475 17.88 7.22 20.39
CA GLN A 475 19.21 6.70 20.07
C GLN A 475 20.23 7.83 19.91
N GLN A 476 19.86 9.07 20.25
CA GLN A 476 20.79 10.18 20.32
C GLN A 476 21.73 9.99 21.50
N ASN A 477 23.03 9.93 21.20
CA ASN A 477 24.11 10.06 22.18
C ASN A 477 24.75 11.46 22.16
N THR A 478 24.14 12.44 21.48
CA THR A 478 24.59 13.85 21.52
C THR A 478 23.76 14.63 22.53
N CYS A 479 24.25 14.58 23.76
CA CYS A 479 24.00 15.53 24.84
C CYS A 479 25.09 16.62 24.71
N PRO A 480 24.77 17.93 24.69
CA PRO A 480 23.47 18.55 24.91
C PRO A 480 22.61 18.75 23.64
N ALA A 481 21.28 18.84 23.82
CA ALA A 481 20.33 19.17 22.75
C ALA A 481 20.46 20.64 22.33
N PRO A 482 20.39 20.97 21.03
CA PRO A 482 20.53 22.34 20.56
C PRO A 482 19.42 23.26 21.11
N TYR A 483 19.80 24.39 21.68
CA TYR A 483 18.88 25.41 22.18
C TYR A 483 18.81 26.60 21.21
N GLY A 484 17.63 26.87 20.67
CA GLY A 484 17.43 27.94 19.69
C GLY A 484 17.39 29.32 20.32
N ALA A 485 16.24 29.70 20.87
CA ALA A 485 16.02 30.98 21.52
C ALA A 485 15.15 30.79 22.77
N CYS A 486 15.21 31.76 23.69
CA CYS A 486 14.33 31.76 24.85
C CYS A 486 12.87 32.03 24.43
N PRO A 487 11.92 31.12 24.75
CA PRO A 487 10.52 31.34 24.45
C PRO A 487 9.94 32.58 25.15
N ASP A 488 8.89 33.14 24.57
CA ASP A 488 8.16 34.24 25.19
C ASP A 488 7.45 33.83 26.47
N GLY A 489 7.46 34.71 27.46
CA GLY A 489 6.83 34.48 28.77
C GLY A 489 7.61 33.58 29.73
N VAL A 490 8.80 33.12 29.35
CA VAL A 490 9.67 32.36 30.26
C VAL A 490 10.25 33.30 31.31
N THR A 491 9.92 33.05 32.57
CA THR A 491 10.48 33.71 33.76
C THR A 491 10.86 32.66 34.79
N THR A 492 11.74 32.99 35.72
CA THR A 492 11.91 32.14 36.90
C THR A 492 10.61 32.17 37.72
N PRO A 493 10.04 31.02 38.10
CA PRO A 493 8.87 30.99 38.97
C PRO A 493 9.14 31.77 40.25
N ILE A 494 8.27 32.71 40.59
CA ILE A 494 8.38 33.46 41.84
C ILE A 494 8.04 32.49 42.97
N THR A 495 9.03 32.19 43.82
CA THR A 495 8.84 31.33 44.99
C THR A 495 8.11 32.15 46.06
N PRO A 496 6.85 31.83 46.41
CA PRO A 496 6.17 32.52 47.50
C PRO A 496 6.82 32.18 48.84
N SER A 497 6.85 33.12 49.79
CA SER A 497 7.19 32.81 51.18
C SER A 497 6.03 32.03 51.79
N LEU A 498 6.26 30.74 52.04
CA LEU A 498 5.34 29.78 52.63
C LEU A 498 5.78 29.51 54.08
N GLN A 499 5.47 30.45 54.97
CA GLN A 499 5.88 30.37 56.37
C GLN A 499 5.28 29.15 57.09
N ASN A 500 6.03 28.62 58.05
CA ASN A 500 5.70 27.49 58.94
C ASN A 500 5.60 26.12 58.22
N HIS A 501 6.19 25.97 57.03
CA HIS A 501 6.25 24.68 56.35
C HIS A 501 7.38 23.79 56.89
N CYS A 502 8.52 24.39 57.22
CA CYS A 502 9.69 23.79 57.84
C CYS A 502 9.85 24.30 59.27
N ASP A 503 10.31 23.45 60.19
CA ASP A 503 10.75 23.90 61.51
C ASP A 503 12.29 24.02 61.56
N ASP A 504 12.82 24.68 62.59
CA ASP A 504 14.26 24.87 62.75
C ASP A 504 15.01 23.54 62.81
N LEU A 505 14.41 22.51 63.39
CA LEU A 505 15.02 21.19 63.53
C LEU A 505 15.25 20.53 62.16
N ASP A 506 14.28 20.59 61.27
CA ASP A 506 14.40 20.09 59.90
C ASP A 506 15.50 20.84 59.13
N LEU A 507 15.51 22.17 59.26
CA LEU A 507 16.46 23.03 58.56
C LEU A 507 17.90 22.89 59.10
N ASP A 508 18.08 22.77 60.42
CA ASP A 508 19.35 22.43 61.08
C ASP A 508 19.85 21.04 60.66
N GLY A 509 18.94 20.06 60.60
CA GLY A 509 19.24 18.70 60.16
C GLY A 509 19.75 18.67 58.70
N LEU A 510 19.09 19.40 57.81
CA LEU A 510 19.55 19.55 56.42
C LEU A 510 20.88 20.30 56.32
N GLN A 511 21.07 21.37 57.09
CA GLN A 511 22.34 22.10 57.14
C GLN A 511 23.50 21.18 57.52
N GLY A 512 23.32 20.33 58.53
CA GLY A 512 24.32 19.34 58.92
C GLY A 512 24.56 18.26 57.85
N ALA A 513 23.48 17.69 57.29
CA ALA A 513 23.58 16.62 56.29
C ALA A 513 24.20 17.09 54.96
N CYS A 514 24.02 18.36 54.62
CA CYS A 514 24.53 18.99 53.41
C CYS A 514 25.84 19.77 53.64
N ALA A 515 26.53 19.55 54.76
CA ALA A 515 27.80 20.23 55.09
C ALA A 515 28.90 19.96 54.04
N GLY A 516 28.87 18.84 53.33
CA GLY A 516 29.77 18.55 52.20
C GLY A 516 29.29 19.08 50.84
N GLY A 517 28.17 19.79 50.79
CA GLY A 517 27.53 20.30 49.56
C GLY A 517 26.29 19.50 49.15
N GLN A 518 25.55 20.06 48.19
CA GLN A 518 24.29 19.50 47.69
C GLN A 518 24.47 18.09 47.06
N GLU A 519 25.56 17.90 46.34
CA GLU A 519 25.89 16.67 45.59
C GLU A 519 26.26 15.47 46.47
N THR A 520 26.31 15.65 47.79
CA THR A 520 26.71 14.56 48.70
C THR A 520 25.57 13.56 48.90
N GLY A 521 25.92 12.27 48.98
CA GLY A 521 24.94 11.22 49.26
C GLY A 521 24.22 11.40 50.60
N THR A 522 24.86 12.06 51.58
CA THR A 522 24.26 12.42 52.87
C THR A 522 23.18 13.49 52.72
N CYS A 523 23.44 14.51 51.91
CA CYS A 523 22.46 15.56 51.61
C CYS A 523 21.25 14.98 50.85
N ALA A 524 21.50 14.20 49.80
CA ALA A 524 20.44 13.55 49.02
C ALA A 524 19.56 12.62 49.88
N ALA A 525 20.17 11.83 50.78
CA ALA A 525 19.44 10.96 51.70
C ALA A 525 18.58 11.76 52.70
N ALA A 526 19.08 12.89 53.20
CA ALA A 526 18.33 13.74 54.14
C ALA A 526 17.10 14.38 53.48
N PHE A 527 17.21 14.84 52.22
CA PHE A 527 16.03 15.32 51.47
C PHE A 527 15.03 14.21 51.17
N ALA A 528 15.48 13.01 50.85
CA ALA A 528 14.59 11.87 50.64
C ALA A 528 13.81 11.53 51.93
N LEU A 529 14.47 11.58 53.08
CA LEU A 529 13.82 11.40 54.38
C LEU A 529 12.83 12.53 54.69
N LEU A 530 13.23 13.79 54.48
CA LEU A 530 12.35 14.93 54.70
C LEU A 530 11.10 14.88 53.80
N ALA A 531 11.25 14.48 52.53
CA ALA A 531 10.13 14.31 51.62
C ALA A 531 9.15 13.22 52.09
N ALA A 532 9.66 12.16 52.74
CA ALA A 532 8.84 11.09 53.28
C ALA A 532 8.12 11.48 54.58
N VAL A 533 8.75 12.28 55.43
CA VAL A 533 8.24 12.59 56.78
C VAL A 533 7.48 13.92 56.83
N LYS A 534 7.88 14.91 56.02
CA LYS A 534 7.33 16.26 55.99
C LYS A 534 7.31 16.83 54.57
N ALA A 535 6.50 16.22 53.72
CA ALA A 535 6.35 16.57 52.31
C ALA A 535 6.14 18.08 52.02
N PRO A 536 5.36 18.86 52.82
CA PRO A 536 5.21 20.29 52.58
C PRO A 536 6.52 21.09 52.73
N CYS A 537 7.39 20.71 53.67
CA CYS A 537 8.70 21.33 53.84
C CYS A 537 9.62 20.98 52.66
N ALA A 538 9.69 19.69 52.30
CA ALA A 538 10.51 19.24 51.17
C ALA A 538 10.09 19.88 49.84
N ALA A 539 8.78 20.03 49.60
CA ALA A 539 8.26 20.68 48.39
C ALA A 539 8.60 22.17 48.35
N CYS A 540 8.51 22.87 49.48
CA CYS A 540 8.89 24.29 49.57
C CYS A 540 10.39 24.50 49.32
N LEU A 541 11.21 23.61 49.85
CA LEU A 541 12.67 23.66 49.75
C LEU A 541 13.24 23.22 48.39
N ALA A 542 12.47 22.48 47.60
CA ALA A 542 12.91 21.88 46.35
C ALA A 542 13.54 22.87 45.34
N PRO A 543 13.03 24.11 45.13
CA PRO A 543 13.63 25.05 44.20
C PRO A 543 15.07 25.47 44.57
N PHE A 544 15.42 25.42 45.86
CA PHE A 544 16.71 25.84 46.39
C PHE A 544 17.70 24.67 46.50
N ASN A 545 17.21 23.43 46.42
CA ASN A 545 18.02 22.21 46.56
C ASN A 545 18.76 21.88 45.26
N VAL A 546 19.65 22.80 44.85
CA VAL A 546 20.43 22.68 43.63
C VAL A 546 21.86 23.18 43.91
N PRO A 547 22.91 22.58 43.33
CA PRO A 547 24.28 23.05 43.51
C PRO A 547 24.43 24.53 43.13
N LEU A 548 25.18 25.28 43.95
CA LEU A 548 25.40 26.71 43.71
C LEU A 548 26.02 27.00 42.33
N GLY A 549 26.82 26.07 41.80
CA GLY A 549 27.42 26.20 40.46
C GLY A 549 26.40 26.20 39.31
N GLN A 550 25.18 25.70 39.53
CA GLN A 550 24.12 25.70 38.52
C GLN A 550 23.30 27.00 38.52
N LEU A 551 23.41 27.83 39.56
CA LEU A 551 22.74 29.12 39.73
C LEU A 551 21.20 29.08 39.80
N SER A 552 20.54 28.00 39.39
CA SER A 552 19.08 27.86 39.39
C SER A 552 18.44 28.04 40.78
N GLY A 553 19.08 27.54 41.84
CA GLY A 553 18.64 27.80 43.22
C GLY A 553 18.76 29.28 43.62
N ILE A 554 19.79 29.97 43.12
CA ILE A 554 19.97 31.41 43.33
C ILE A 554 18.90 32.18 42.54
N TYR A 555 18.63 31.79 41.29
CA TYR A 555 17.59 32.39 40.47
C TYR A 555 16.21 32.26 41.12
N ALA A 556 15.88 31.09 41.68
CA ALA A 556 14.64 30.86 42.42
C ALA A 556 14.54 31.75 43.68
N CYS A 557 15.68 32.04 44.32
CA CYS A 557 15.75 32.93 45.48
C CYS A 557 15.55 34.40 45.10
N VAL A 558 16.20 34.87 44.02
CA VAL A 558 16.15 36.29 43.62
C VAL A 558 14.90 36.66 42.83
N ALA A 559 14.18 35.69 42.26
CA ALA A 559 12.96 35.93 41.47
C ALA A 559 11.95 36.94 42.08
N PRO A 560 11.64 36.93 43.39
CA PRO A 560 10.79 37.95 44.02
C PRO A 560 11.44 39.33 44.22
N PHE A 561 12.76 39.45 44.12
CA PHE A 561 13.53 40.66 44.45
C PHE A 561 14.04 41.44 43.22
N VAL A 562 13.87 40.88 42.02
CA VAL A 562 14.34 41.48 40.77
C VAL A 562 13.17 41.91 39.89
N ASP A 563 13.42 42.85 38.97
CA ASP A 563 12.41 43.26 38.00
C ASP A 563 12.06 42.16 36.98
N VAL A 564 10.99 42.39 36.20
CA VAL A 564 10.47 41.41 35.23
C VAL A 564 11.47 41.06 34.12
N ASP A 565 12.31 42.01 33.71
CA ASP A 565 13.30 41.79 32.65
C ASP A 565 14.47 40.94 33.16
N CYS A 566 14.91 41.19 34.39
CA CYS A 566 15.92 40.38 35.04
C CYS A 566 15.38 38.98 35.38
N ASN A 567 14.13 38.87 35.84
CA ASN A 567 13.47 37.58 36.09
C ASN A 567 13.28 36.77 34.79
N ARG A 568 13.03 37.44 33.66
CA ARG A 568 13.03 36.79 32.34
C ARG A 568 14.42 36.27 31.99
N SER A 569 15.46 37.06 32.22
CA SER A 569 16.85 36.68 31.92
C SER A 569 17.27 35.42 32.70
N THR A 570 16.97 35.36 34.01
CA THR A 570 17.22 34.17 34.84
C THR A 570 16.37 32.97 34.40
N GLY A 571 15.11 33.20 34.03
CA GLY A 571 14.23 32.15 33.51
C GLY A 571 14.75 31.55 32.20
N CYS A 572 15.23 32.39 31.28
CA CYS A 572 15.82 31.97 30.01
C CYS A 572 17.09 31.13 30.21
N ALA A 573 17.94 31.50 31.16
CA ALA A 573 19.14 30.72 31.50
C ALA A 573 18.77 29.32 32.02
N MET A 574 17.80 29.21 32.92
CA MET A 574 17.32 27.92 33.42
C MET A 574 16.65 27.08 32.34
N HIS A 575 15.79 27.70 31.52
CA HIS A 575 15.10 27.01 30.44
C HIS A 575 16.09 26.46 29.40
N CYS A 576 17.16 27.21 29.12
CA CYS A 576 18.25 26.72 28.27
C CYS A 576 18.89 25.47 28.84
N GLN A 577 19.33 25.49 30.10
CA GLN A 577 20.00 24.36 30.73
C GLN A 577 19.09 23.12 30.83
N THR A 578 17.83 23.32 31.25
CA THR A 578 16.85 22.23 31.40
C THR A 578 16.48 21.61 30.05
N THR A 579 16.16 22.42 29.04
CA THR A 579 15.81 21.94 27.69
C THR A 579 16.98 21.25 27.01
N SER A 580 18.19 21.81 27.17
CA SER A 580 19.41 21.23 26.58
C SER A 580 19.77 19.86 27.16
N CYS A 581 19.38 19.60 28.42
CA CYS A 581 19.82 18.41 29.15
C CYS A 581 18.69 17.43 29.50
N SER A 582 17.42 17.73 29.18
CA SER A 582 16.26 16.92 29.57
C SER A 582 16.22 15.52 28.94
N GLN A 583 16.97 15.31 27.86
CA GLN A 583 17.06 14.03 27.15
C GLN A 583 18.36 13.27 27.49
N CYS A 584 19.21 13.82 28.35
CA CYS A 584 20.44 13.15 28.77
C CYS A 584 20.12 12.07 29.83
N PRO A 585 20.86 10.95 29.89
CA PRO A 585 20.76 10.00 30.98
C PRO A 585 20.85 10.67 32.36
N PRO A 586 20.14 10.18 33.39
CA PRO A 586 20.16 10.79 34.73
C PRO A 586 21.58 10.96 35.30
N ALA A 587 22.46 9.99 35.04
CA ALA A 587 23.85 10.02 35.50
C ALA A 587 24.74 11.08 34.81
N SER A 588 24.32 11.63 33.66
CA SER A 588 25.09 12.63 32.90
C SER A 588 24.41 13.99 32.79
N THR A 589 23.24 14.15 33.39
CA THR A 589 22.48 15.41 33.38
C THR A 589 23.28 16.56 34.00
N GLU A 590 24.05 16.28 35.06
CA GLU A 590 24.86 17.29 35.74
C GLU A 590 26.06 17.75 34.92
N GLN A 591 26.75 16.80 34.32
CA GLN A 591 27.86 17.07 33.41
C GLN A 591 27.38 17.86 32.18
N CYS A 592 26.18 17.58 31.69
CA CYS A 592 25.53 18.36 30.62
C CYS A 592 25.29 19.81 31.02
N ARG A 593 24.68 20.06 32.20
CA ARG A 593 24.39 21.42 32.69
C ARG A 593 25.67 22.23 32.84
N SER A 594 26.70 21.61 33.40
CA SER A 594 28.04 22.20 33.51
C SER A 594 28.63 22.54 32.13
N GLN A 595 28.48 21.66 31.14
CA GLN A 595 29.00 21.88 29.78
C GLN A 595 28.27 22.98 29.02
N VAL A 596 26.93 23.03 29.07
CA VAL A 596 26.15 24.05 28.36
C VAL A 596 26.28 25.43 29.00
N GLY A 597 26.57 25.48 30.30
CA GLY A 597 26.77 26.72 31.05
C GLY A 597 28.21 27.23 31.08
N ALA A 598 29.20 26.41 30.71
CA ALA A 598 30.60 26.82 30.65
C ALA A 598 30.88 27.82 29.52
N ASN A 599 32.03 28.52 29.58
CA ASN A 599 32.49 29.41 28.51
C ASN A 599 32.47 28.70 27.13
N GLY A 600 31.72 29.27 26.18
CA GLY A 600 31.53 28.68 24.84
C GLY A 600 30.41 27.65 24.74
N GLY A 601 29.74 27.31 25.85
CA GLY A 601 28.52 26.51 25.88
C GLY A 601 27.30 27.28 25.38
N GLN A 602 26.31 26.58 24.83
CA GLN A 602 25.15 27.21 24.20
C GLN A 602 24.26 28.04 25.14
N CYS A 603 24.31 27.79 26.46
CA CYS A 603 23.57 28.56 27.46
C CYS A 603 24.41 29.69 28.07
N PHE A 604 25.71 29.75 27.77
CA PHE A 604 26.63 30.72 28.37
C PHE A 604 26.18 32.16 28.17
N GLY A 605 25.74 32.52 26.95
CA GLY A 605 25.27 33.88 26.66
C GLY A 605 24.05 34.29 27.48
N LEU A 606 23.15 33.35 27.77
CA LEU A 606 21.96 33.59 28.61
C LEU A 606 22.33 33.69 30.09
N ILE A 607 23.30 32.90 30.54
CA ILE A 607 23.85 32.99 31.90
C ILE A 607 24.58 34.33 32.10
N ALA A 608 25.34 34.80 31.11
CA ALA A 608 26.00 36.11 31.21
C ALA A 608 24.99 37.28 31.34
N GLN A 609 23.79 37.14 30.77
CA GLN A 609 22.71 38.12 30.89
C GLN A 609 22.08 38.18 32.29
N THR A 610 22.31 37.17 33.15
CA THR A 610 21.79 37.20 34.53
C THR A 610 22.61 38.08 35.46
N SER A 611 23.62 38.80 34.96
CA SER A 611 24.36 39.81 35.75
C SER A 611 23.46 40.93 36.29
N CYS A 612 22.24 41.06 35.74
CA CYS A 612 21.21 41.96 36.26
C CYS A 612 20.92 41.73 37.77
N ILE A 613 21.05 40.51 38.27
CA ILE A 613 20.81 40.18 39.69
C ILE A 613 21.82 40.85 40.62
N GLN A 614 23.05 41.11 40.14
CA GLN A 614 24.06 41.85 40.88
C GLN A 614 23.79 43.36 40.79
N THR A 615 23.47 43.87 39.60
CA THR A 615 23.21 45.31 39.43
C THR A 615 21.99 45.81 40.21
N GLN A 616 21.07 44.91 40.56
CA GLN A 616 19.89 45.20 41.37
C GLN A 616 20.11 44.94 42.87
N GLY A 617 21.32 44.57 43.29
CA GLY A 617 21.63 44.30 44.70
C GLY A 617 20.81 43.16 45.28
N ALA A 618 20.58 42.09 44.51
CA ALA A 618 19.87 40.91 44.99
C ALA A 618 20.83 39.81 45.49
N VAL A 619 22.13 39.95 45.24
CA VAL A 619 23.19 38.96 45.58
C VAL A 619 24.49 39.61 46.06
N ASP A 620 24.47 40.87 46.49
CA ASP A 620 25.63 41.51 47.10
C ASP A 620 25.95 40.89 48.47
N PRO A 621 27.20 41.01 48.97
CA PRO A 621 27.55 40.55 50.31
C PRO A 621 26.67 41.24 51.37
N GLY A 622 25.85 40.46 52.06
CA GLY A 622 24.84 40.95 53.01
C GLY A 622 23.40 40.61 52.59
N ASP A 623 23.16 40.32 51.31
CA ASP A 623 21.84 39.95 50.81
C ASP A 623 21.51 38.48 51.09
N LEU A 624 20.21 38.21 51.30
CA LEU A 624 19.67 36.88 51.59
C LEU A 624 20.09 35.83 50.54
N CYS A 625 19.98 36.18 49.27
CA CYS A 625 20.23 35.23 48.19
C CYS A 625 21.71 35.11 47.82
N SER A 626 22.60 35.90 48.43
CA SER A 626 24.03 35.83 48.18
C SER A 626 24.68 34.71 48.99
N PRO A 627 25.31 33.70 48.37
CA PRO A 627 26.08 32.72 49.11
C PRO A 627 27.28 33.32 49.86
N LEU A 628 27.76 34.51 49.45
CA LEU A 628 28.87 35.21 50.09
C LEU A 628 28.51 35.82 51.46
N THR A 629 27.21 36.01 51.72
CA THR A 629 26.69 36.44 53.03
C THR A 629 26.95 35.40 54.13
N TYR A 630 27.15 34.14 53.74
CA TYR A 630 27.25 33.00 54.65
C TYR A 630 28.65 32.37 54.60
N PRO A 631 29.68 33.04 55.15
CA PRO A 631 31.05 32.53 55.10
C PRO A 631 31.14 31.14 55.75
N PRO A 632 31.98 30.25 55.21
CA PRO A 632 32.17 28.93 55.79
C PRO A 632 32.83 29.07 57.17
N ILE A 633 32.29 28.36 58.15
CA ILE A 633 32.98 28.09 59.42
C ILE A 633 33.45 26.63 59.31
N ALA A 634 34.66 26.34 59.80
CA ALA A 634 35.35 25.04 59.69
C ALA A 634 34.38 23.84 59.57
N ASP A 635 34.59 23.04 58.51
CA ASP A 635 33.83 21.84 58.12
C ASP A 635 32.38 22.03 57.57
N THR A 636 31.90 23.27 57.36
CA THR A 636 30.60 23.52 56.68
C THR A 636 30.75 24.21 55.32
N ALA A 637 30.25 23.58 54.25
CA ALA A 637 30.25 24.15 52.89
C ALA A 637 29.28 25.32 52.76
N LEU A 638 29.67 26.31 51.94
CA LEU A 638 28.89 27.51 51.56
C LEU A 638 27.41 27.22 51.26
N PHE A 639 27.14 26.13 50.54
CA PHE A 639 25.78 25.72 50.20
C PHE A 639 24.90 25.49 51.44
N SER A 640 25.38 24.75 52.44
CA SER A 640 24.56 24.36 53.60
C SER A 640 24.01 25.54 54.40
N ARG A 641 24.83 26.59 54.59
CA ARG A 641 24.46 27.79 55.35
C ARG A 641 23.55 28.71 54.56
N TRP A 642 23.89 28.93 53.29
CA TRP A 642 23.03 29.67 52.37
C TRP A 642 21.66 29.00 52.28
N PHE A 643 21.63 27.69 52.07
CA PHE A 643 20.41 26.91 51.95
C PHE A 643 19.56 26.97 53.21
N ARG A 644 20.18 26.90 54.41
CA ARG A 644 19.47 27.08 55.68
C ARG A 644 18.77 28.44 55.74
N ALA A 645 19.49 29.52 55.48
CA ALA A 645 18.95 30.87 55.62
C ALA A 645 17.85 31.17 54.60
N VAL A 646 18.04 30.74 53.35
CA VAL A 646 17.00 30.84 52.31
C VAL A 646 15.80 29.96 52.66
N GLY A 647 16.04 28.74 53.13
CA GLY A 647 15.00 27.82 53.57
C GLY A 647 14.18 28.38 54.73
N ASP A 648 14.82 29.05 55.70
CA ASP A 648 14.13 29.69 56.81
C ASP A 648 13.26 30.88 56.35
N HIS A 649 13.79 31.71 55.45
CA HIS A 649 13.04 32.85 54.89
C HIS A 649 11.82 32.44 54.06
N PHE A 650 11.97 31.44 53.19
CA PHE A 650 10.92 31.04 52.25
C PHE A 650 10.00 29.94 52.78
N CYS A 651 10.48 29.08 53.69
CA CYS A 651 9.78 27.87 54.11
C CYS A 651 9.69 27.70 55.64
N GLY A 652 10.57 28.37 56.39
CA GLY A 652 10.64 28.31 57.85
C GLY A 652 9.70 29.30 58.51
N ASN A 653 10.11 29.81 59.67
CA ASN A 653 9.29 30.72 60.47
C ASN A 653 9.40 32.19 60.01
N GLY A 654 10.18 32.44 58.95
CA GLY A 654 10.56 33.79 58.52
C GLY A 654 11.67 34.37 59.42
N PRO A 655 12.24 35.54 59.05
CA PRO A 655 13.19 36.24 59.91
C PRO A 655 12.58 36.69 61.24
#